data_AF-A0A970T0P1-F1
#
_entry.id   AF-A0A970T0P1-F1
#
_cell.length_a   1.000
_cell.length_b   1.000
_cell.length_c   1.000
_cell.angle_alpha   90.00
_cell.angle_beta   90.00
_cell.angle_gamma   90.00
#
_symmetry.space_group_name_H-M   'P 1'
#
loop_
_entity.id
_entity.type
_entity.pdbx_description
1 polymer ?
#
loop_
_entity_poly.entity_id
_entity_poly.type
_entity_poly.pdbx_seq_one_letter_code
_entity_poly.pdbx_strand_id
1 'polypeptide(L)'
;MSPWRSLLVIAFALTVPAAADTLLLADGTQIEGCYVRDEGWRLLVWNSLQEVGGPAVEYPRHEIDSFTVSRGEEWDAHPSLPDLSVTFIEMSPMLAGLHGIVNYDETGAPTINADIPATRPEQATDPLLEPGVLARNLKLSYAPGEEIVLTAHVRNMGFATAGPFEYEWLIDDAVVSAGRHHGRLAEMEQASFETTWEWQEGEHYVTFRVHPADPEIASINDTATDAMHAWPFVFFVQPALVDAWHQNRTAYGTFSFEDFYRWHVDIMNGLFAASRYPGAPDGIRARVRLGRIAYVRDSDDPLYTERREDGVLYNQGQWDWCRDADADRVWDPPTHEWRNQTEWSLPHELGHQLGLVDWYNLDCEGVEWHTWPDSGKRVSHFQRHPMQMMHWHGPHLWGEVDAYYLNDTWNMPRGHFGDHYFAIPGECFLRVVDVNGEPVADAQVEVFQRGAEVDPAAAPQQDHGVTYYRVVEDGNFDRPVSRDPVIVGTTDAEGLLRLPNRPVREVITLNGYHRRPNPFGNINVVGNRGLLLLRVTKSDRPCYYWLEAFQFNAAWFRGERDRFTIPLLTPYAGEGCPVPPKSVAAERTGDAEARVTWAAGAPRSLNVLDRAIGFRIYRRISDDGLNDRPWFEVATVGPEAREAVVDLTQYPDDTYWYGRTERFAVSAIGECGRQSELVEVVLAEP
;
A
#
# COMPACT_ATOMS: atom_id res chain seq x y z
N MET A 1 -49.87 -73.98 -5.33
CA MET A 1 -49.34 -73.19 -4.19
C MET A 1 -47.95 -72.75 -4.58
N SER A 2 -47.76 -71.45 -4.83
CA SER A 2 -46.66 -70.83 -5.62
C SER A 2 -46.28 -69.48 -4.98
N PRO A 3 -45.13 -68.87 -5.29
CA PRO A 3 -44.02 -68.76 -4.34
C PRO A 3 -43.74 -67.30 -3.96
N TRP A 4 -43.00 -67.12 -2.87
CA TRP A 4 -42.49 -65.82 -2.44
C TRP A 4 -41.23 -65.47 -3.25
N ARG A 5 -41.21 -64.27 -3.84
CA ARG A 5 -40.06 -63.67 -4.55
C ARG A 5 -39.41 -62.62 -3.66
N SER A 6 -38.09 -62.72 -3.52
CA SER A 6 -37.21 -61.72 -2.93
C SER A 6 -37.22 -60.42 -3.74
N LEU A 7 -37.30 -59.28 -3.05
CA LEU A 7 -37.10 -57.93 -3.60
C LEU A 7 -35.69 -57.46 -3.24
N LEU A 8 -34.85 -57.24 -4.26
CA LEU A 8 -33.62 -56.46 -4.16
C LEU A 8 -34.00 -54.99 -3.98
N VAL A 9 -33.49 -54.36 -2.92
CA VAL A 9 -33.49 -52.90 -2.76
C VAL A 9 -32.10 -52.42 -3.15
N ILE A 10 -31.99 -51.73 -4.29
CA ILE A 10 -30.80 -50.99 -4.69
C ILE A 10 -30.84 -49.65 -3.95
N ALA A 11 -29.96 -49.47 -2.98
CA ALA A 11 -29.73 -48.18 -2.35
C ALA A 11 -28.94 -47.31 -3.33
N PHE A 12 -29.58 -46.28 -3.89
CA PHE A 12 -28.86 -45.16 -4.49
C PHE A 12 -28.22 -44.37 -3.35
N ALA A 13 -26.90 -44.45 -3.23
CA ALA A 13 -26.14 -43.48 -2.46
C ALA A 13 -26.27 -42.13 -3.17
N LEU A 14 -27.00 -41.19 -2.57
CA LEU A 14 -26.93 -39.78 -2.93
C LEU A 14 -25.53 -39.31 -2.56
N THR A 15 -24.64 -39.21 -3.55
CA THR A 15 -23.38 -38.48 -3.41
C THR A 15 -23.75 -37.01 -3.25
N VAL A 16 -23.65 -36.49 -2.02
CA VAL A 16 -23.61 -35.05 -1.79
C VAL A 16 -22.43 -34.53 -2.64
N PRO A 17 -22.62 -33.53 -3.51
CA PRO A 17 -21.49 -32.96 -4.23
C PRO A 17 -20.46 -32.49 -3.19
N ALA A 18 -19.21 -32.93 -3.36
CA ALA A 18 -18.10 -32.48 -2.52
C ALA A 18 -18.10 -30.95 -2.48
N ALA A 19 -17.89 -30.36 -1.31
CA ALA A 19 -17.84 -28.92 -1.19
C ALA A 19 -16.53 -28.46 -1.84
N ALA A 20 -16.64 -27.70 -2.92
CA ALA A 20 -15.53 -27.18 -3.68
C ALA A 20 -15.77 -25.74 -4.10
N ASP A 21 -14.70 -25.05 -4.50
CA ASP A 21 -14.73 -23.64 -4.84
C ASP A 21 -15.46 -23.41 -6.18
N THR A 22 -15.91 -22.17 -6.39
CA THR A 22 -16.49 -21.73 -7.67
C THR A 22 -15.78 -20.48 -8.15
N LEU A 23 -15.61 -20.37 -9.47
CA LEU A 23 -14.98 -19.22 -10.13
C LEU A 23 -15.89 -18.76 -11.27
N LEU A 24 -16.21 -17.46 -11.28
CA LEU A 24 -16.90 -16.77 -12.37
C LEU A 24 -15.92 -15.85 -13.08
N LEU A 25 -15.75 -16.08 -14.39
CA LEU A 25 -14.94 -15.24 -15.25
C LEU A 25 -15.75 -14.06 -15.78
N ALA A 26 -15.06 -12.99 -16.17
CA ALA A 26 -15.64 -11.75 -16.67
C ALA A 26 -16.46 -11.93 -17.97
N ASP A 27 -16.24 -13.02 -18.71
CA ASP A 27 -17.02 -13.39 -19.90
C ASP A 27 -18.31 -14.18 -19.57
N GLY A 28 -18.56 -14.45 -18.29
CA GLY A 28 -19.70 -15.22 -17.78
C GLY A 28 -19.45 -16.73 -17.68
N THR A 29 -18.25 -17.22 -18.02
CA THR A 29 -17.89 -18.64 -17.82
C THR A 29 -17.80 -18.97 -16.34
N GLN A 30 -18.48 -20.04 -15.92
CA GLN A 30 -18.46 -20.52 -14.55
C GLN A 30 -17.70 -21.85 -14.47
N ILE A 31 -16.74 -21.93 -13.55
CA ILE A 31 -15.99 -23.14 -13.21
C ILE A 31 -16.46 -23.58 -11.82
N GLU A 32 -17.02 -24.78 -11.74
CA GLU A 32 -17.50 -25.39 -10.49
C GLU A 32 -16.66 -26.61 -10.14
N GLY A 33 -16.54 -26.92 -8.85
CA GLY A 33 -15.79 -28.09 -8.41
C GLY A 33 -14.27 -27.90 -8.42
N CYS A 34 -13.80 -26.65 -8.49
CA CYS A 34 -12.38 -26.31 -8.53
C CYS A 34 -11.83 -25.97 -7.14
N TYR A 35 -10.53 -25.70 -7.07
CA TYR A 35 -9.87 -25.15 -5.88
C TYR A 35 -9.06 -23.94 -6.30
N VAL A 36 -9.27 -22.81 -5.64
CA VAL A 36 -8.68 -21.53 -6.03
C VAL A 36 -7.68 -21.02 -5.00
N ARG A 37 -6.62 -20.36 -5.46
CA ARG A 37 -5.64 -19.63 -4.63
C ARG A 37 -5.46 -18.22 -5.18
N ASP A 38 -5.76 -17.23 -4.36
CA ASP A 38 -5.67 -15.80 -4.75
C ASP A 38 -4.27 -15.27 -4.51
N GLU A 39 -3.57 -14.89 -5.58
CA GLU A 39 -2.26 -14.24 -5.51
C GLU A 39 -2.38 -12.74 -5.81
N GLY A 40 -3.59 -12.22 -5.93
CA GLY A 40 -3.91 -10.80 -6.09
C GLY A 40 -3.85 -10.33 -7.54
N TRP A 41 -2.71 -10.49 -8.22
CA TRP A 41 -2.62 -10.16 -9.67
C TRP A 41 -3.13 -11.31 -10.57
N ARG A 42 -3.35 -12.50 -9.99
CA ARG A 42 -3.91 -13.69 -10.65
C ARG A 42 -4.58 -14.61 -9.63
N LEU A 43 -5.40 -15.53 -10.12
CA LEU A 43 -5.79 -16.74 -9.38
C LEU A 43 -5.10 -17.96 -9.98
N LEU A 44 -4.69 -18.88 -9.10
CA LEU A 44 -4.30 -20.24 -9.45
C LEU A 44 -5.46 -21.18 -9.19
N VAL A 45 -5.74 -22.07 -10.15
CA VAL A 45 -6.92 -22.93 -10.12
C VAL A 45 -6.55 -24.38 -10.42
N TRP A 46 -6.96 -25.28 -9.55
CA TRP A 46 -6.90 -26.73 -9.74
C TRP A 46 -8.30 -27.27 -10.03
N ASN A 47 -8.43 -28.25 -10.92
CA ASN A 47 -9.73 -28.79 -11.33
C ASN A 47 -10.24 -29.90 -10.40
N SER A 48 -9.39 -30.37 -9.48
CA SER A 48 -9.75 -31.38 -8.48
C SER A 48 -8.84 -31.31 -7.25
N LEU A 49 -9.27 -31.91 -6.14
CA LEU A 49 -8.50 -31.95 -4.89
C LEU A 49 -7.18 -32.70 -5.04
N GLN A 50 -7.12 -33.67 -5.95
CA GLN A 50 -5.91 -34.48 -6.20
C GLN A 50 -4.83 -33.70 -6.95
N GLU A 51 -5.19 -32.61 -7.61
CA GLU A 51 -4.25 -31.74 -8.32
C GLU A 51 -3.64 -30.67 -7.40
N VAL A 52 -4.30 -30.35 -6.28
CA VAL A 52 -3.84 -29.36 -5.31
C VAL A 52 -2.47 -29.74 -4.76
N GLY A 53 -1.54 -28.79 -4.74
CA GLY A 53 -0.13 -29.03 -4.44
C GLY A 53 0.74 -29.37 -5.66
N GLY A 54 0.13 -29.54 -6.83
CA GLY A 54 0.81 -29.62 -8.13
C GLY A 54 0.66 -28.34 -8.97
N PRO A 55 1.05 -28.37 -10.26
CA PRO A 55 0.86 -27.25 -11.18
C PRO A 55 -0.63 -26.85 -11.32
N ALA A 56 -0.91 -25.54 -11.32
CA ALA A 56 -2.26 -24.98 -11.46
C ALA A 56 -2.45 -24.28 -12.81
N VAL A 57 -3.72 -24.08 -13.20
CA VAL A 57 -4.09 -23.17 -14.29
C VAL A 57 -4.11 -21.74 -13.76
N GLU A 58 -3.46 -20.82 -14.45
CA GLU A 58 -3.41 -19.41 -14.05
C GLU A 58 -4.48 -18.59 -14.77
N TYR A 59 -5.21 -17.76 -14.01
CA TYR A 59 -6.16 -16.78 -14.53
C TYR A 59 -5.73 -15.37 -14.12
N PRO A 60 -5.41 -14.47 -15.06
CA PRO A 60 -5.09 -13.07 -14.76
C PRO A 60 -6.25 -12.35 -14.07
N ARG A 61 -5.98 -11.49 -13.07
CA ARG A 61 -7.02 -10.84 -12.25
C ARG A 61 -8.12 -10.14 -13.06
N HIS A 62 -7.80 -9.55 -14.20
CA HIS A 62 -8.75 -8.84 -15.06
C HIS A 62 -9.75 -9.76 -15.80
N GLU A 63 -9.51 -11.07 -15.82
CA GLU A 63 -10.42 -12.07 -16.39
C GLU A 63 -11.39 -12.62 -15.35
N ILE A 64 -11.23 -12.28 -14.07
CA ILE A 64 -12.06 -12.78 -12.97
C ILE A 64 -13.12 -11.74 -12.62
N ASP A 65 -14.37 -12.19 -12.55
CA ASP A 65 -15.47 -11.40 -11.99
C ASP A 65 -15.58 -11.65 -10.48
N SER A 66 -15.69 -12.91 -10.07
CA SER A 66 -15.84 -13.30 -8.67
C SER A 66 -15.47 -14.77 -8.43
N PHE A 67 -15.23 -15.14 -7.16
CA PHE A 67 -15.04 -16.53 -6.76
C PHE A 67 -15.58 -16.75 -5.34
N THR A 68 -15.86 -18.00 -5.00
CA THR A 68 -16.26 -18.41 -3.65
C THR A 68 -15.44 -19.60 -3.21
N VAL A 69 -14.88 -19.52 -2.00
CA VAL A 69 -14.17 -20.63 -1.36
C VAL A 69 -15.16 -21.44 -0.53
N SER A 70 -15.25 -22.74 -0.76
CA SER A 70 -16.20 -23.64 -0.09
C SER A 70 -15.58 -25.01 0.03
N ARG A 71 -14.77 -25.22 1.07
CA ARG A 71 -14.00 -26.46 1.29
C ARG A 71 -14.64 -27.29 2.40
N GLY A 72 -14.90 -28.56 2.13
CA GLY A 72 -15.48 -29.51 3.09
C GLY A 72 -14.43 -30.27 3.90
N GLU A 73 -14.87 -31.22 4.74
CA GLU A 73 -13.99 -32.06 5.58
C GLU A 73 -12.94 -32.84 4.75
N GLU A 74 -13.24 -33.15 3.49
CA GLU A 74 -12.32 -33.81 2.56
C GLU A 74 -11.04 -33.02 2.31
N TRP A 75 -11.08 -31.69 2.46
CA TRP A 75 -9.92 -30.81 2.29
C TRP A 75 -8.82 -31.11 3.31
N ASP A 76 -9.21 -31.42 4.55
CA ASP A 76 -8.30 -31.68 5.66
C ASP A 76 -7.95 -33.15 5.84
N ALA A 77 -8.45 -34.03 4.96
CA ALA A 77 -8.10 -35.44 5.01
C ALA A 77 -6.58 -35.62 4.82
N HIS A 78 -5.94 -36.21 5.83
CA HIS A 78 -4.49 -36.49 5.85
C HIS A 78 -4.13 -37.58 4.85
N PRO A 79 -3.37 -37.26 3.78
CA PRO A 79 -2.90 -38.27 2.84
C PRO A 79 -1.82 -39.14 3.49
N SER A 80 -1.77 -40.44 3.17
CA SER A 80 -0.68 -41.31 3.61
C SER A 80 0.53 -41.20 2.67
N LEU A 81 1.06 -39.99 2.51
CA LEU A 81 2.16 -39.64 1.62
C LEU A 81 3.19 -38.76 2.35
N PRO A 82 4.48 -38.82 1.97
CA PRO A 82 5.46 -37.81 2.36
C PRO A 82 5.20 -36.47 1.65
N ASP A 83 5.87 -35.42 2.10
CA ASP A 83 5.81 -34.07 1.48
C ASP A 83 7.11 -33.33 1.82
N LEU A 84 8.14 -33.46 0.98
CA LEU A 84 9.39 -32.74 1.17
C LEU A 84 9.21 -31.26 0.80
N SER A 85 9.40 -30.38 1.77
CA SER A 85 9.38 -28.94 1.55
C SER A 85 10.77 -28.34 1.72
N VAL A 86 11.19 -27.52 0.76
CA VAL A 86 12.32 -26.59 0.92
C VAL A 86 11.81 -25.32 1.60
N THR A 87 11.91 -25.28 2.93
CA THR A 87 11.25 -24.24 3.74
C THR A 87 11.89 -22.86 3.59
N PHE A 88 13.22 -22.77 3.64
CA PHE A 88 13.96 -21.53 3.41
C PHE A 88 15.42 -21.77 3.04
N ILE A 89 16.05 -20.73 2.47
CA ILE A 89 17.49 -20.70 2.15
C ILE A 89 18.15 -19.61 2.98
N GLU A 90 19.03 -20.00 3.90
CA GLU A 90 19.82 -19.07 4.70
C GLU A 90 21.10 -18.66 3.95
N MET A 91 21.52 -17.40 4.12
CA MET A 91 22.80 -16.90 3.59
C MET A 91 23.67 -16.39 4.73
N SER A 92 24.90 -16.90 4.81
CA SER A 92 25.89 -16.53 5.81
C SER A 92 27.19 -16.00 5.19
N PRO A 93 27.84 -14.98 5.77
CA PRO A 93 27.40 -14.24 6.96
C PRO A 93 26.19 -13.34 6.66
N MET A 94 25.25 -13.21 7.59
CA MET A 94 24.13 -12.27 7.45
C MET A 94 24.61 -10.81 7.44
N LEU A 95 23.88 -9.94 6.75
CA LEU A 95 24.11 -8.49 6.72
C LEU A 95 23.38 -7.80 7.88
N ALA A 96 24.00 -6.75 8.44
CA ALA A 96 23.46 -5.99 9.56
C ALA A 96 22.23 -5.16 9.15
N GLY A 97 21.17 -5.19 9.97
CA GLY A 97 20.01 -4.32 9.84
C GLY A 97 20.06 -3.13 10.80
N LEU A 98 19.24 -2.11 10.54
CA LEU A 98 19.06 -0.95 11.41
C LEU A 98 17.84 -1.07 12.35
N HIS A 99 17.11 -2.20 12.29
CA HIS A 99 15.95 -2.45 13.13
C HIS A 99 16.30 -2.40 14.62
N GLY A 100 15.52 -1.62 15.37
CA GLY A 100 15.73 -1.42 16.81
C GLY A 100 16.99 -0.63 17.18
N ILE A 101 17.63 0.05 16.21
CA ILE A 101 18.79 0.92 16.45
C ILE A 101 18.66 2.31 15.82
N VAL A 102 17.48 2.67 15.29
CA VAL A 102 17.14 4.04 14.87
C VAL A 102 16.28 4.70 15.96
N ASN A 103 16.74 5.84 16.47
CA ASN A 103 16.03 6.65 17.45
C ASN A 103 15.38 7.85 16.79
N TYR A 104 14.35 8.41 17.44
CA TYR A 104 13.64 9.60 16.99
C TYR A 104 13.67 10.68 18.08
N ASP A 105 13.96 11.92 17.69
CA ASP A 105 13.88 13.07 18.60
C ASP A 105 12.45 13.67 18.66
N GLU A 106 12.28 14.75 19.44
CA GLU A 106 11.00 15.46 19.58
C GLU A 106 10.48 16.08 18.26
N THR A 107 11.34 16.22 17.25
CA THR A 107 10.94 16.67 15.91
C THR A 107 10.69 15.51 14.95
N GLY A 108 10.75 14.27 15.45
CA GLY A 108 10.65 13.06 14.65
C GLY A 108 11.87 12.80 13.76
N ALA A 109 13.03 13.41 14.04
CA ALA A 109 14.24 13.20 13.24
C ALA A 109 14.84 11.80 13.51
N PRO A 110 14.96 10.92 12.49
CA PRO A 110 15.58 9.61 12.65
C PRO A 110 17.12 9.70 12.75
N THR A 111 17.72 9.12 13.78
CA THR A 111 19.19 9.01 13.91
C THR A 111 19.59 7.59 14.30
N ILE A 112 20.66 7.06 13.71
CA ILE A 112 21.25 5.80 14.15
C ILE A 112 21.76 5.99 15.59
N ASN A 113 21.44 5.06 16.48
CA ASN A 113 21.75 5.13 17.89
C ASN A 113 23.28 5.07 18.11
N ALA A 114 23.85 6.17 18.59
CA ALA A 114 25.28 6.33 18.85
C ALA A 114 25.79 5.62 20.13
N ASP A 115 24.89 5.11 20.98
CA ASP A 115 25.27 4.43 22.23
C ASP A 115 25.65 2.95 22.02
N ILE A 116 25.24 2.38 20.89
CA ILE A 116 25.49 0.98 20.54
C ILE A 116 26.95 0.80 20.10
N PRO A 117 27.66 -0.25 20.54
CA PRO A 117 29.08 -0.44 20.26
C PRO A 117 29.43 -0.37 18.77
N ALA A 118 28.66 -1.03 17.90
CA ALA A 118 28.92 -1.05 16.46
C ALA A 118 28.78 0.33 15.78
N THR A 119 27.92 1.19 16.31
CA THR A 119 27.54 2.47 15.70
C THR A 119 28.02 3.68 16.48
N ARG A 120 28.89 3.46 17.48
CA ARG A 120 29.45 4.52 18.29
C ARG A 120 30.32 5.44 17.44
N PRO A 121 30.06 6.76 17.43
CA PRO A 121 30.83 7.69 16.62
C PRO A 121 32.24 7.83 17.18
N GLU A 122 33.24 7.39 16.42
CA GLU A 122 34.62 7.79 16.69
C GLU A 122 34.89 9.22 16.18
N GLN A 123 34.12 9.67 15.17
CA GLN A 123 34.45 10.86 14.37
C GLN A 123 33.24 11.72 13.94
N ALA A 124 32.00 11.33 14.25
CA ALA A 124 30.83 12.12 13.83
C ALA A 124 30.79 13.44 14.61
N THR A 125 30.75 14.55 13.89
CA THR A 125 30.60 15.91 14.42
C THR A 125 29.14 16.29 14.59
N ASP A 126 28.26 15.80 13.70
CA ASP A 126 26.80 15.87 13.84
C ASP A 126 26.18 14.53 13.40
N PRO A 127 25.80 13.65 14.36
CA PRO A 127 25.18 12.36 14.08
C PRO A 127 23.96 12.39 13.16
N LEU A 128 23.22 13.50 13.13
CA LEU A 128 22.03 13.66 12.27
C LEU A 128 22.37 13.93 10.81
N LEU A 129 23.57 14.42 10.52
CA LEU A 129 24.01 14.76 9.16
C LEU A 129 25.06 13.78 8.62
N GLU A 130 25.62 12.92 9.49
CA GLU A 130 26.71 12.01 9.15
C GLU A 130 26.35 10.53 9.42
N PRO A 131 25.20 10.00 8.92
CA PRO A 131 24.78 8.63 9.19
C PRO A 131 25.79 7.58 8.70
N GLY A 132 26.52 7.87 7.62
CA GLY A 132 27.57 6.99 7.09
C GLY A 132 28.76 6.81 8.06
N VAL A 133 29.04 7.80 8.92
CA VAL A 133 30.09 7.67 9.95
C VAL A 133 29.62 6.74 11.06
N LEU A 134 28.34 6.77 11.42
CA LEU A 134 27.74 5.88 12.42
C LEU A 134 27.67 4.44 11.89
N ALA A 135 27.33 4.24 10.62
CA ALA A 135 27.17 2.92 10.03
C ALA A 135 28.48 2.26 9.55
N ARG A 136 29.62 2.96 9.60
CA ARG A 136 30.87 2.55 8.92
C ARG A 136 31.44 1.19 9.33
N ASN A 137 31.11 0.72 10.53
CA ASN A 137 31.62 -0.55 11.05
C ASN A 137 30.62 -1.70 10.85
N LEU A 138 29.45 -1.44 10.26
CA LEU A 138 28.44 -2.45 9.97
C LEU A 138 28.77 -3.17 8.66
N LYS A 139 28.55 -4.49 8.63
CA LYS A 139 28.58 -5.27 7.38
C LYS A 139 27.24 -5.11 6.65
N LEU A 140 27.18 -4.15 5.73
CA LEU A 140 25.96 -3.80 4.98
C LEU A 140 25.90 -4.41 3.57
N SER A 141 27.01 -4.95 3.07
CA SER A 141 27.08 -5.62 1.77
C SER A 141 28.17 -6.70 1.75
N TYR A 142 28.14 -7.54 0.73
CA TYR A 142 29.21 -8.48 0.38
C TYR A 142 30.16 -7.85 -0.63
N ALA A 143 31.45 -8.16 -0.53
CA ALA A 143 32.43 -7.75 -1.54
C ALA A 143 32.47 -8.77 -2.70
N PRO A 144 32.78 -8.34 -3.95
CA PRO A 144 33.05 -9.29 -5.03
C PRO A 144 34.13 -10.30 -4.65
N GLY A 145 33.86 -11.59 -4.87
CA GLY A 145 34.73 -12.71 -4.49
C GLY A 145 34.68 -13.09 -3.00
N GLU A 146 33.86 -12.42 -2.19
CA GLU A 146 33.63 -12.85 -0.81
C GLU A 146 32.88 -14.19 -0.80
N GLU A 147 33.41 -15.16 -0.07
CA GLU A 147 32.73 -16.46 0.09
C GLU A 147 31.50 -16.30 0.99
N ILE A 148 30.35 -16.76 0.49
CA ILE A 148 29.13 -16.93 1.27
C ILE A 148 28.77 -18.41 1.36
N VAL A 149 28.09 -18.78 2.45
CA VAL A 149 27.50 -20.10 2.65
C VAL A 149 25.99 -19.99 2.43
N LEU A 150 25.46 -20.86 1.57
CA LEU A 150 24.03 -21.03 1.32
C LEU A 150 23.58 -22.31 2.01
N THR A 151 22.56 -22.23 2.86
CA THR A 151 22.03 -23.39 3.60
C THR A 151 20.54 -23.57 3.30
N ALA A 152 20.18 -24.66 2.62
CA ALA A 152 18.78 -25.01 2.37
C ALA A 152 18.26 -25.91 3.50
N HIS A 153 17.06 -25.62 3.98
CA HIS A 153 16.38 -26.40 5.02
C HIS A 153 15.23 -27.20 4.41
N VAL A 154 15.34 -28.54 4.45
CA VAL A 154 14.33 -29.46 3.91
C VAL A 154 13.66 -30.18 5.05
N ARG A 155 12.33 -30.14 5.09
CA ARG A 155 11.53 -30.80 6.12
C ARG A 155 10.45 -31.66 5.48
N ASN A 156 10.18 -32.84 6.05
CA ASN A 156 9.04 -33.65 5.62
C ASN A 156 7.76 -33.17 6.33
N MET A 157 6.91 -32.47 5.59
CA MET A 157 5.61 -31.94 6.02
C MET A 157 4.46 -32.90 5.75
N GLY A 158 4.76 -34.16 5.42
CA GLY A 158 3.77 -35.19 5.12
C GLY A 158 3.60 -36.18 6.26
N PHE A 159 2.55 -36.99 6.17
CA PHE A 159 2.16 -37.95 7.22
C PHE A 159 2.78 -39.35 7.01
N ALA A 160 3.69 -39.49 6.05
CA ALA A 160 4.49 -40.70 5.86
C ALA A 160 5.98 -40.36 5.80
N THR A 161 6.83 -41.31 6.18
CA THR A 161 8.29 -41.14 6.15
C THR A 161 8.79 -41.00 4.72
N ALA A 162 9.45 -39.89 4.39
CA ALA A 162 10.12 -39.69 3.12
C ALA A 162 11.33 -40.61 2.96
N GLY A 163 11.47 -41.23 1.78
CA GLY A 163 12.62 -42.02 1.41
C GLY A 163 13.87 -41.18 1.08
N PRO A 164 14.99 -41.82 0.72
CA PRO A 164 16.16 -41.12 0.18
C PRO A 164 15.81 -40.35 -1.11
N PHE A 165 16.31 -39.12 -1.23
CA PHE A 165 16.06 -38.22 -2.36
C PHE A 165 17.35 -37.59 -2.89
N GLU A 166 17.31 -37.13 -4.14
CA GLU A 166 18.40 -36.35 -4.77
C GLU A 166 18.13 -34.85 -4.62
N TYR A 167 19.16 -34.02 -4.68
CA TYR A 167 19.02 -32.57 -4.60
C TYR A 167 20.03 -31.83 -5.47
N GLU A 168 19.68 -30.61 -5.85
CA GLU A 168 20.50 -29.73 -6.68
C GLU A 168 20.47 -28.29 -6.15
N TRP A 169 21.63 -27.64 -6.21
CA TRP A 169 21.80 -26.20 -6.08
C TRP A 169 22.02 -25.59 -7.45
N LEU A 170 21.26 -24.54 -7.77
CA LEU A 170 21.42 -23.77 -8.98
C LEU A 170 21.66 -22.29 -8.63
N ILE A 171 22.56 -21.66 -9.38
CA ILE A 171 22.71 -20.20 -9.42
C ILE A 171 22.40 -19.79 -10.86
N ASP A 172 21.41 -18.92 -11.05
CA ASP A 172 20.93 -18.46 -12.37
C ASP A 172 20.66 -19.63 -13.34
N ASP A 173 19.88 -20.61 -12.86
CA ASP A 173 19.53 -21.86 -13.56
C ASP A 173 20.70 -22.79 -13.91
N ALA A 174 21.94 -22.45 -13.55
CA ALA A 174 23.10 -23.31 -13.71
C ALA A 174 23.36 -24.13 -12.45
N VAL A 175 23.43 -25.47 -12.59
CA VAL A 175 23.75 -26.36 -11.48
C VAL A 175 25.18 -26.10 -10.99
N VAL A 176 25.31 -25.65 -9.74
CA VAL A 176 26.60 -25.39 -9.08
C VAL A 176 27.02 -26.52 -8.13
N SER A 177 26.05 -27.25 -7.59
CA SER A 177 26.27 -28.39 -6.71
C SER A 177 25.07 -29.34 -6.77
N ALA A 178 25.29 -30.63 -6.53
CA ALA A 178 24.23 -31.63 -6.47
C ALA A 178 24.65 -32.77 -5.54
N GLY A 179 23.68 -33.48 -4.98
CA GLY A 179 23.95 -34.59 -4.07
C GLY A 179 22.76 -35.48 -3.83
N ARG A 180 22.91 -36.37 -2.85
CA ARG A 180 21.89 -37.32 -2.44
C ARG A 180 21.79 -37.39 -0.93
N HIS A 181 20.57 -37.27 -0.41
CA HIS A 181 20.28 -37.59 0.97
C HIS A 181 19.99 -39.09 1.09
N HIS A 182 20.88 -39.83 1.77
CA HIS A 182 20.72 -41.28 1.94
C HIS A 182 19.82 -41.67 3.14
N GLY A 183 19.55 -40.71 4.02
CA GLY A 183 18.68 -40.90 5.17
C GLY A 183 17.21 -40.98 4.79
N ARG A 184 16.37 -41.05 5.81
CA ARG A 184 14.91 -40.95 5.71
C ARG A 184 14.50 -39.81 6.63
N LEU A 185 13.46 -39.07 6.26
CA LEU A 185 12.89 -38.03 7.11
C LEU A 185 11.53 -38.50 7.61
N ALA A 186 11.41 -38.70 8.91
CA ALA A 186 10.12 -38.90 9.55
C ALA A 186 9.23 -37.65 9.40
N GLU A 187 7.95 -37.79 9.71
CA GLU A 187 7.02 -36.65 9.79
C GLU A 187 7.64 -35.54 10.66
N MET A 188 7.65 -34.32 10.15
CA MET A 188 8.19 -33.12 10.76
C MET A 188 9.71 -33.15 11.04
N GLU A 189 10.47 -34.12 10.53
CA GLU A 189 11.93 -34.16 10.60
C GLU A 189 12.58 -33.29 9.51
N GLN A 190 13.69 -32.64 9.84
CA GLN A 190 14.42 -31.72 8.97
C GLN A 190 15.86 -32.18 8.69
N ALA A 191 16.33 -31.94 7.48
CA ALA A 191 17.73 -31.97 7.09
C ALA A 191 18.16 -30.61 6.51
N SER A 192 19.45 -30.32 6.59
CA SER A 192 20.05 -29.12 5.98
C SER A 192 21.14 -29.50 5.00
N PHE A 193 21.26 -28.71 3.94
CA PHE A 193 22.24 -28.89 2.87
C PHE A 193 22.98 -27.58 2.66
N GLU A 194 24.29 -27.65 2.43
CA GLU A 194 25.12 -26.46 2.31
C GLU A 194 25.87 -26.45 0.97
N THR A 195 26.05 -25.26 0.42
CA THR A 195 27.02 -24.99 -0.64
C THR A 195 27.68 -23.65 -0.38
N THR A 196 28.91 -23.48 -0.88
CA THR A 196 29.56 -22.17 -0.90
C THR A 196 29.43 -21.52 -2.27
N TRP A 197 29.45 -20.19 -2.30
CA TRP A 197 29.50 -19.41 -3.53
C TRP A 197 30.37 -18.17 -3.33
N GLU A 198 31.19 -17.85 -4.33
CA GLU A 198 31.95 -16.60 -4.35
C GLU A 198 31.03 -15.48 -4.85
N TRP A 199 30.81 -14.46 -4.03
CA TRP A 199 29.85 -13.38 -4.31
C TRP A 199 30.18 -12.66 -5.62
N GLN A 200 29.18 -12.53 -6.47
CA GLN A 200 29.23 -11.72 -7.70
C GLN A 200 28.22 -10.57 -7.59
N GLU A 201 28.62 -9.40 -8.06
CA GLU A 201 27.71 -8.26 -8.16
C GLU A 201 26.66 -8.52 -9.24
N GLY A 202 25.41 -8.20 -8.92
CA GLY A 202 24.31 -8.31 -9.86
C GLY A 202 23.07 -8.92 -9.22
N GLU A 203 22.07 -9.16 -10.08
CA GLU A 203 20.85 -9.86 -9.71
C GLU A 203 21.03 -11.35 -9.95
N HIS A 204 21.51 -12.05 -8.94
CA HIS A 204 21.64 -13.50 -8.96
C HIS A 204 20.48 -14.15 -8.19
N TYR A 205 20.09 -15.34 -8.65
CA TYR A 205 19.07 -16.16 -8.01
C TYR A 205 19.67 -17.48 -7.57
N VAL A 206 19.41 -17.86 -6.32
CA VAL A 206 19.71 -19.19 -5.81
C VAL A 206 18.45 -20.03 -5.87
N THR A 207 18.58 -21.26 -6.37
CA THR A 207 17.52 -22.27 -6.30
C THR A 207 18.05 -23.52 -5.62
N PHE A 208 17.29 -24.04 -4.68
CA PHE A 208 17.49 -25.39 -4.15
C PHE A 208 16.27 -26.24 -4.52
N ARG A 209 16.53 -27.42 -5.07
CA ARG A 209 15.50 -28.38 -5.50
C ARG A 209 15.78 -29.76 -4.95
N VAL A 210 14.74 -30.42 -4.46
CA VAL A 210 14.77 -31.85 -4.17
C VAL A 210 14.08 -32.65 -5.28
N HIS A 211 14.49 -33.90 -5.43
CA HIS A 211 13.94 -34.86 -6.39
C HIS A 211 13.54 -36.12 -5.62
N PRO A 212 12.32 -36.14 -5.05
CA PRO A 212 11.80 -37.30 -4.34
C PRO A 212 11.57 -38.47 -5.31
N ALA A 213 11.76 -39.69 -4.82
CA ALA A 213 11.44 -40.91 -5.59
C ALA A 213 10.00 -41.38 -5.39
N ASP A 214 9.40 -41.02 -4.25
CA ASP A 214 8.05 -41.40 -3.86
C ASP A 214 7.06 -40.29 -4.25
N PRO A 215 5.77 -40.61 -4.52
CA PRO A 215 4.75 -39.58 -4.69
C PRO A 215 4.55 -38.76 -3.42
N GLU A 216 4.30 -37.47 -3.57
CA GLU A 216 4.17 -36.52 -2.46
C GLU A 216 2.80 -35.85 -2.41
N ILE A 217 2.49 -35.22 -1.27
CA ILE A 217 1.27 -34.42 -1.10
C ILE A 217 1.31 -33.20 -2.02
N ALA A 218 2.42 -32.48 -2.05
CA ALA A 218 2.67 -31.38 -2.96
C ALA A 218 4.04 -31.52 -3.60
N SER A 219 4.17 -31.05 -4.84
CA SER A 219 5.44 -30.96 -5.56
C SER A 219 5.85 -29.51 -5.82
N ILE A 220 4.98 -28.55 -5.48
CA ILE A 220 5.26 -27.12 -5.66
C ILE A 220 6.21 -26.55 -4.58
N ASN A 221 6.37 -27.26 -3.46
CA ASN A 221 7.27 -26.95 -2.33
C ASN A 221 8.63 -27.70 -2.41
N ASP A 222 8.81 -28.58 -3.39
CA ASP A 222 10.09 -29.26 -3.68
C ASP A 222 11.22 -28.30 -4.11
N THR A 223 10.88 -27.07 -4.45
CA THR A 223 11.83 -26.06 -4.95
C THR A 223 11.61 -24.73 -4.23
N ALA A 224 12.71 -24.12 -3.79
CA ALA A 224 12.75 -22.74 -3.34
C ALA A 224 13.72 -21.95 -4.22
N THR A 225 13.29 -20.78 -4.70
CA THR A 225 14.12 -19.85 -5.46
C THR A 225 14.09 -18.48 -4.78
N ASP A 226 15.26 -17.97 -4.41
CA ASP A 226 15.41 -16.68 -3.76
C ASP A 226 16.35 -15.78 -4.57
N ALA A 227 15.98 -14.50 -4.71
CA ALA A 227 16.90 -13.47 -5.17
C ALA A 227 17.99 -13.26 -4.11
N MET A 228 19.26 -13.42 -4.48
CA MET A 228 20.38 -13.31 -3.53
C MET A 228 20.64 -11.87 -3.07
N HIS A 229 20.15 -10.89 -3.83
CA HIS A 229 20.16 -9.47 -3.49
C HIS A 229 18.93 -9.03 -2.68
N ALA A 230 17.98 -9.93 -2.43
CA ALA A 230 16.75 -9.63 -1.70
C ALA A 230 17.00 -9.37 -0.21
N TRP A 231 16.13 -8.57 0.41
CA TRP A 231 16.12 -8.44 1.87
C TRP A 231 15.58 -9.73 2.53
N PRO A 232 16.37 -10.39 3.40
CA PRO A 232 15.89 -11.53 4.15
C PRO A 232 14.97 -11.11 5.30
N PHE A 233 13.81 -11.74 5.37
CA PHE A 233 12.98 -11.76 6.57
C PHE A 233 13.37 -12.92 7.49
N VAL A 234 13.26 -12.67 8.79
CA VAL A 234 13.37 -13.68 9.84
C VAL A 234 12.01 -13.85 10.51
N PHE A 235 11.50 -15.07 10.50
CA PHE A 235 10.24 -15.42 11.15
C PHE A 235 10.51 -16.11 12.47
N PHE A 236 9.93 -15.59 13.55
CA PHE A 236 10.00 -16.19 14.88
C PHE A 236 8.69 -16.91 15.18
N VAL A 237 8.75 -18.21 15.41
CA VAL A 237 7.56 -19.06 15.54
C VAL A 237 7.68 -20.01 16.72
N GLN A 238 6.58 -20.26 17.42
CA GLN A 238 6.53 -21.28 18.46
C GLN A 238 6.30 -22.68 17.85
N PRO A 239 7.05 -23.72 18.27
CA PRO A 239 6.85 -25.08 17.76
C PRO A 239 5.41 -25.59 17.89
N ALA A 240 4.73 -25.28 18.99
CA ALA A 240 3.36 -25.72 19.22
C ALA A 240 2.35 -25.12 18.22
N LEU A 241 2.60 -23.89 17.73
CA LEU A 241 1.80 -23.31 16.67
C LEU A 241 2.00 -24.10 15.37
N VAL A 242 3.24 -24.45 15.04
CA VAL A 242 3.53 -25.26 13.85
C VAL A 242 2.86 -26.63 13.91
N ASP A 243 2.88 -27.29 15.06
CA ASP A 243 2.18 -28.57 15.28
C ASP A 243 0.65 -28.44 15.08
N ALA A 244 0.07 -27.30 15.48
CA ALA A 244 -1.35 -27.00 15.32
C ALA A 244 -1.73 -26.75 13.85
N TRP A 245 -0.91 -25.98 13.13
CA TRP A 245 -1.07 -25.76 11.69
C TRP A 245 -0.96 -27.08 10.91
N HIS A 246 -0.08 -27.99 11.34
CA HIS A 246 0.12 -29.28 10.71
C HIS A 246 -1.12 -30.19 10.72
N GLN A 247 -2.13 -29.88 11.53
CA GLN A 247 -3.38 -30.64 11.56
C GLN A 247 -4.30 -30.35 10.37
N ASN A 248 -4.11 -29.25 9.65
CA ASN A 248 -5.06 -28.73 8.67
C ASN A 248 -4.39 -28.29 7.37
N ARG A 249 -5.10 -28.45 6.23
CA ARG A 249 -4.55 -28.01 4.93
C ARG A 249 -4.75 -26.50 4.75
N THR A 250 -3.72 -25.80 4.28
CA THR A 250 -3.77 -24.36 4.04
C THR A 250 -4.11 -24.03 2.59
N ALA A 251 -4.43 -22.76 2.28
CA ALA A 251 -4.68 -22.29 0.91
C ALA A 251 -3.51 -22.50 -0.06
N TYR A 252 -2.30 -22.70 0.48
CA TYR A 252 -1.15 -23.09 -0.33
C TYR A 252 -1.29 -24.49 -0.92
N GLY A 253 -2.05 -25.37 -0.26
CA GLY A 253 -2.30 -26.75 -0.66
C GLY A 253 -1.62 -27.80 0.22
N THR A 254 -0.83 -27.39 1.21
CA THR A 254 -0.05 -28.27 2.10
C THR A 254 -0.52 -28.18 3.56
N PHE A 255 0.05 -29.02 4.42
CA PHE A 255 -0.20 -29.03 5.86
C PHE A 255 0.95 -28.36 6.62
N SER A 256 1.53 -27.29 6.05
CA SER A 256 2.72 -26.64 6.60
C SER A 256 2.51 -25.15 6.84
N PHE A 257 2.92 -24.70 8.03
CA PHE A 257 3.05 -23.29 8.39
C PHE A 257 4.12 -22.62 7.51
N GLU A 258 5.26 -23.28 7.35
CA GLU A 258 6.43 -22.78 6.65
C GLU A 258 6.10 -22.52 5.17
N ASP A 259 5.43 -23.46 4.50
CA ASP A 259 4.97 -23.31 3.13
C ASP A 259 3.98 -22.14 2.99
N PHE A 260 2.98 -22.09 3.88
CA PHE A 260 1.94 -21.06 3.84
C PHE A 260 2.54 -19.66 3.96
N TYR A 261 3.50 -19.45 4.87
CA TYR A 261 4.09 -18.13 5.07
C TYR A 261 5.27 -17.82 4.15
N ARG A 262 5.98 -18.83 3.63
CA ARG A 262 6.90 -18.63 2.50
C ARG A 262 6.15 -18.10 1.28
N TRP A 263 5.00 -18.69 0.98
CA TRP A 263 4.15 -18.26 -0.13
C TRP A 263 3.75 -16.78 -0.06
N HIS A 264 3.53 -16.21 1.13
CA HIS A 264 3.24 -14.78 1.27
C HIS A 264 4.43 -13.90 0.87
N VAL A 265 5.66 -14.34 1.13
CA VAL A 265 6.88 -13.67 0.65
C VAL A 265 7.00 -13.77 -0.88
N ASP A 266 6.62 -14.90 -1.46
CA ASP A 266 6.57 -15.07 -2.92
C ASP A 266 5.49 -14.19 -3.57
N ILE A 267 4.32 -14.09 -2.95
CA ILE A 267 3.24 -13.15 -3.36
C ILE A 267 3.75 -11.72 -3.34
N MET A 268 4.47 -11.30 -2.29
CA MET A 268 5.05 -9.95 -2.24
C MET A 268 5.94 -9.67 -3.46
N ASN A 269 6.80 -10.61 -3.84
CA ASN A 269 7.66 -10.47 -5.02
C ASN A 269 6.87 -10.40 -6.34
N GLY A 270 5.78 -11.15 -6.47
CA GLY A 270 4.90 -11.05 -7.64
C GLY A 270 4.14 -9.73 -7.70
N LEU A 271 3.61 -9.24 -6.57
CA LEU A 271 3.01 -7.92 -6.45
C LEU A 271 4.03 -6.82 -6.74
N PHE A 272 5.28 -6.95 -6.28
CA PHE A 272 6.38 -6.06 -6.61
C PHE A 272 6.59 -5.96 -8.13
N ALA A 273 6.68 -7.09 -8.83
CA ALA A 273 6.84 -7.10 -10.29
C ALA A 273 5.61 -6.53 -11.04
N ALA A 274 4.40 -6.70 -10.47
CA ALA A 274 3.15 -6.18 -11.04
C ALA A 274 2.92 -4.69 -10.76
N SER A 275 3.58 -4.10 -9.75
CA SER A 275 3.42 -2.70 -9.34
C SER A 275 4.15 -1.73 -10.27
N ARG A 276 3.58 -1.52 -11.46
CA ARG A 276 4.18 -0.72 -12.55
C ARG A 276 3.61 0.69 -12.61
N TYR A 277 4.50 1.67 -12.64
CA TYR A 277 4.17 3.11 -12.63
C TYR A 277 5.04 3.90 -13.62
N PRO A 278 4.68 5.16 -13.96
CA PRO A 278 5.45 5.97 -14.91
C PRO A 278 6.97 6.04 -14.68
N GLY A 279 7.48 6.00 -13.45
CA GLY A 279 8.93 5.78 -13.23
C GLY A 279 9.31 4.58 -12.38
N ALA A 280 8.42 3.61 -12.29
CA ALA A 280 8.78 2.22 -12.05
C ALA A 280 8.16 1.34 -13.16
N PRO A 281 8.53 1.55 -14.45
CA PRO A 281 7.85 0.92 -15.59
C PRO A 281 8.00 -0.60 -15.63
N ASP A 282 9.12 -1.10 -15.10
CA ASP A 282 9.42 -2.54 -14.99
C ASP A 282 8.94 -3.15 -13.66
N GLY A 283 8.22 -2.36 -12.86
CA GLY A 283 7.78 -2.73 -11.52
C GLY A 283 8.82 -2.39 -10.45
N ILE A 284 8.59 -2.92 -9.25
CA ILE A 284 9.59 -2.89 -8.19
C ILE A 284 10.68 -3.90 -8.56
N ARG A 285 11.93 -3.45 -8.53
CA ARG A 285 13.15 -4.23 -8.75
C ARG A 285 13.58 -4.96 -7.48
N ALA A 286 13.45 -4.30 -6.33
CA ALA A 286 13.79 -4.90 -5.05
C ALA A 286 12.99 -6.19 -4.81
N ARG A 287 13.59 -7.14 -4.10
CA ARG A 287 12.98 -8.43 -3.77
C ARG A 287 13.08 -8.67 -2.26
N VAL A 288 12.19 -9.52 -1.77
CA VAL A 288 12.23 -10.07 -0.41
C VAL A 288 12.42 -11.57 -0.47
N ARG A 289 12.97 -12.16 0.59
CA ARG A 289 13.10 -13.61 0.72
C ARG A 289 12.90 -14.04 2.15
N LEU A 290 12.44 -15.27 2.36
CA LEU A 290 12.42 -15.87 3.68
C LEU A 290 13.83 -16.38 3.99
N GLY A 291 14.58 -15.63 4.79
CA GLY A 291 15.99 -15.93 5.06
C GLY A 291 16.18 -16.91 6.21
N ARG A 292 15.26 -16.92 7.18
CA ARG A 292 15.31 -17.84 8.32
C ARG A 292 13.95 -17.99 9.00
N ILE A 293 13.63 -19.21 9.40
CA ILE A 293 12.60 -19.49 10.42
C ILE A 293 13.32 -19.89 11.70
N ALA A 294 13.09 -19.15 12.78
CA ALA A 294 13.64 -19.40 14.10
C ALA A 294 12.52 -19.91 15.03
N TYR A 295 12.66 -21.17 15.46
CA TYR A 295 11.75 -21.78 16.42
C TYR A 295 12.12 -21.34 17.84
N VAL A 296 11.29 -20.52 18.45
CA VAL A 296 11.52 -19.91 19.77
C VAL A 296 10.42 -20.28 20.75
N ARG A 297 10.73 -20.28 22.05
CA ARG A 297 9.72 -20.62 23.07
C ARG A 297 8.76 -19.48 23.36
N ASP A 298 9.29 -18.26 23.43
CA ASP A 298 8.58 -17.02 23.73
C ASP A 298 9.47 -15.83 23.32
N SER A 299 9.00 -14.61 23.58
CA SER A 299 9.74 -13.38 23.30
C SER A 299 10.97 -13.15 24.19
N ASP A 300 11.18 -13.97 25.24
CA ASP A 300 12.37 -13.92 26.10
C ASP A 300 13.45 -14.92 25.65
N ASP A 301 13.18 -15.74 24.63
CA ASP A 301 14.14 -16.69 24.10
C ASP A 301 15.42 -15.96 23.63
N PRO A 302 16.63 -16.45 23.98
CA PRO A 302 17.87 -15.85 23.50
C PRO A 302 17.91 -15.74 21.98
N LEU A 303 17.40 -16.70 21.22
CA LEU A 303 17.38 -16.62 19.76
C LEU A 303 16.56 -15.43 19.23
N TYR A 304 15.60 -14.94 20.02
CA TYR A 304 14.75 -13.80 19.71
C TYR A 304 15.41 -12.46 20.08
N THR A 305 16.13 -12.43 21.20
CA THR A 305 16.69 -11.20 21.79
C THR A 305 18.20 -11.02 21.58
N GLU A 306 18.90 -12.04 21.07
CA GLU A 306 20.35 -12.08 20.92
C GLU A 306 20.82 -11.05 19.89
N ARG A 307 21.24 -9.91 20.42
CA ARG A 307 22.16 -9.01 19.74
C ARG A 307 23.55 -9.65 19.80
N ARG A 308 24.31 -9.55 18.71
CA ARG A 308 25.73 -9.94 18.77
C ARG A 308 26.46 -9.04 19.77
N GLU A 309 27.70 -9.37 20.12
CA GLU A 309 28.53 -8.57 21.04
C GLU A 309 28.66 -7.10 20.63
N ASP A 310 28.45 -6.80 19.34
CA ASP A 310 28.46 -5.46 18.76
C ASP A 310 27.16 -4.65 19.01
N GLY A 311 26.12 -5.27 19.57
CA GLY A 311 24.82 -4.69 19.92
C GLY A 311 23.81 -4.61 18.77
N VAL A 312 24.08 -5.24 17.63
CA VAL A 312 23.25 -5.18 16.42
C VAL A 312 22.47 -6.47 16.19
N LEU A 313 21.27 -6.34 15.63
CA LEU A 313 20.47 -7.44 15.10
C LEU A 313 20.78 -7.62 13.62
N TYR A 314 21.05 -8.87 13.21
CA TYR A 314 21.42 -9.19 11.83
C TYR A 314 20.22 -9.61 10.99
N ASN A 315 19.11 -8.86 11.12
CA ASN A 315 17.86 -9.10 10.43
C ASN A 315 17.52 -7.85 9.60
N GLN A 316 17.20 -8.00 8.31
CA GLN A 316 16.70 -6.90 7.47
C GLN A 316 15.19 -6.68 7.66
N GLY A 317 14.51 -7.58 8.35
CA GLY A 317 13.12 -7.46 8.76
C GLY A 317 12.71 -8.70 9.49
N GLN A 318 11.69 -8.61 10.33
CA GLN A 318 11.22 -9.74 11.09
C GLN A 318 9.71 -9.70 11.32
N TRP A 319 9.14 -10.88 11.54
CA TRP A 319 7.78 -11.05 12.01
C TRP A 319 7.73 -12.12 13.09
N ASP A 320 6.83 -11.96 14.05
CA ASP A 320 6.76 -12.82 15.22
C ASP A 320 5.35 -13.33 15.51
N TRP A 321 5.25 -14.65 15.68
CA TRP A 321 4.04 -15.36 16.13
C TRP A 321 4.27 -15.87 17.56
N CYS A 322 4.83 -15.02 18.41
CA CYS A 322 5.14 -15.36 19.81
C CYS A 322 4.76 -14.30 20.85
N ARG A 323 4.08 -13.20 20.46
CA ARG A 323 3.66 -12.10 21.37
C ARG A 323 2.15 -12.10 21.68
N ASP A 324 1.84 -11.72 22.93
CA ASP A 324 0.60 -11.27 23.62
C ASP A 324 -0.82 -11.70 23.18
N ALA A 325 -1.10 -12.07 21.93
CA ALA A 325 -2.37 -12.73 21.56
C ALA A 325 -2.44 -14.19 22.04
N ASP A 326 -1.28 -14.78 22.33
CA ASP A 326 -1.13 -16.16 22.80
C ASP A 326 -0.86 -16.26 24.31
N ALA A 327 -1.24 -15.24 25.08
CA ALA A 327 -1.02 -15.17 26.54
C ALA A 327 -1.58 -16.40 27.31
N ASP A 328 -2.57 -17.09 26.72
CA ASP A 328 -3.18 -18.29 27.29
C ASP A 328 -2.45 -19.59 26.93
N ARG A 329 -1.43 -19.55 26.04
CA ARG A 329 -0.69 -20.73 25.52
C ARG A 329 -1.59 -21.79 24.89
N VAL A 330 -2.74 -21.38 24.35
CA VAL A 330 -3.62 -22.24 23.57
C VAL A 330 -3.32 -21.97 22.10
N TRP A 331 -2.70 -22.95 21.45
CA TRP A 331 -2.26 -22.86 20.06
C TRP A 331 -3.28 -23.58 19.19
N ASP A 332 -4.39 -22.90 18.90
CA ASP A 332 -5.35 -23.39 17.91
C ASP A 332 -4.92 -22.93 16.51
N PRO A 333 -5.06 -23.77 15.48
CA PRO A 333 -4.86 -23.31 14.11
C PRO A 333 -5.88 -22.20 13.81
N PRO A 334 -5.60 -21.31 12.84
CA PRO A 334 -6.57 -20.32 12.43
C PRO A 334 -7.88 -20.96 11.99
N THR A 335 -8.95 -20.17 12.02
CA THR A 335 -10.27 -20.64 11.61
C THR A 335 -10.23 -21.26 10.21
N HIS A 336 -11.15 -22.21 9.95
CA HIS A 336 -11.27 -22.84 8.64
C HIS A 336 -11.39 -21.82 7.50
N GLU A 337 -12.06 -20.69 7.73
CA GLU A 337 -12.12 -19.59 6.77
C GLU A 337 -10.75 -18.95 6.52
N TRP A 338 -10.03 -18.60 7.59
CA TRP A 338 -8.76 -17.87 7.50
C TRP A 338 -7.68 -18.66 6.74
N ARG A 339 -7.41 -19.90 7.15
CA ARG A 339 -6.34 -20.71 6.53
C ARG A 339 -6.63 -21.10 5.08
N ASN A 340 -7.87 -20.93 4.64
CA ASN A 340 -8.31 -21.24 3.28
C ASN A 340 -8.31 -20.00 2.35
N GLN A 341 -7.90 -18.85 2.86
CA GLN A 341 -7.71 -17.61 2.12
C GLN A 341 -6.26 -17.14 2.22
N THR A 342 -5.91 -16.17 1.40
CA THR A 342 -4.63 -15.45 1.49
C THR A 342 -4.68 -14.48 2.67
N GLU A 343 -3.68 -14.51 3.54
CA GLU A 343 -3.54 -13.58 4.65
C GLU A 343 -2.94 -12.27 4.16
N TRP A 344 -3.80 -11.37 3.71
CA TRP A 344 -3.37 -10.10 3.12
C TRP A 344 -2.78 -9.09 4.12
N SER A 345 -2.99 -9.28 5.43
CA SER A 345 -2.35 -8.46 6.47
C SER A 345 -0.83 -8.69 6.48
N LEU A 346 -0.35 -9.92 6.29
CA LEU A 346 1.09 -10.18 6.43
C LEU A 346 1.93 -9.41 5.39
N PRO A 347 1.63 -9.42 4.08
CA PRO A 347 2.35 -8.60 3.11
C PRO A 347 2.38 -7.10 3.46
N HIS A 348 1.27 -6.56 3.99
CA HIS A 348 1.18 -5.17 4.45
C HIS A 348 2.14 -4.90 5.62
N GLU A 349 2.08 -5.75 6.65
CA GLU A 349 2.93 -5.66 7.84
C GLU A 349 4.42 -5.86 7.54
N LEU A 350 4.75 -6.78 6.63
CA LEU A 350 6.10 -6.93 6.12
C LEU A 350 6.56 -5.72 5.30
N GLY A 351 5.64 -4.95 4.72
CA GLY A 351 5.93 -3.63 4.13
C GLY A 351 6.53 -2.65 5.13
N HIS A 352 6.06 -2.64 6.38
CA HIS A 352 6.65 -1.83 7.45
C HIS A 352 8.09 -2.21 7.76
N GLN A 353 8.42 -3.51 7.69
CA GLN A 353 9.80 -3.97 7.86
C GLN A 353 10.74 -3.44 6.77
N LEU A 354 10.19 -3.05 5.61
CA LEU A 354 10.94 -2.45 4.50
C LEU A 354 11.06 -0.92 4.61
N GLY A 355 10.44 -0.30 5.61
CA GLY A 355 10.44 1.14 5.83
C GLY A 355 9.24 1.88 5.23
N LEU A 356 8.23 1.14 4.75
CA LEU A 356 7.00 1.70 4.20
C LEU A 356 6.01 2.06 5.32
N VAL A 357 5.18 3.05 5.04
CA VAL A 357 4.28 3.67 6.03
C VAL A 357 2.84 3.42 5.66
N ASP A 358 1.97 3.45 6.65
CA ASP A 358 0.54 3.47 6.40
C ASP A 358 0.13 4.78 5.76
N TRP A 359 -0.38 4.68 4.54
CA TRP A 359 -0.89 5.83 3.84
C TRP A 359 -2.27 6.27 4.32
N TYR A 360 -3.06 5.37 4.92
CA TYR A 360 -4.31 5.74 5.59
C TYR A 360 -4.06 6.64 6.80
N ASN A 361 -2.83 6.71 7.32
CA ASN A 361 -2.47 7.73 8.29
C ASN A 361 -2.56 9.13 7.71
N LEU A 362 -2.64 9.36 6.39
CA LEU A 362 -2.92 10.67 5.81
C LEU A 362 -4.40 11.02 5.76
N ASP A 363 -5.29 10.06 6.02
CA ASP A 363 -6.72 10.32 6.04
C ASP A 363 -7.11 11.27 7.18
N CYS A 364 -8.22 11.99 6.99
CA CYS A 364 -8.73 12.94 7.95
C CYS A 364 -10.25 13.05 7.84
N GLU A 365 -10.96 12.71 8.92
CA GLU A 365 -12.42 12.93 9.04
C GLU A 365 -12.84 14.42 9.05
N GLY A 366 -11.87 15.33 9.01
CA GLY A 366 -12.07 16.77 9.15
C GLY A 366 -12.32 17.20 10.60
N VAL A 367 -12.46 18.50 10.82
CA VAL A 367 -12.55 19.12 12.16
C VAL A 367 -13.65 20.17 12.21
N GLU A 368 -14.18 20.46 13.40
CA GLU A 368 -15.39 21.28 13.57
C GLU A 368 -15.24 22.74 13.14
N TRP A 369 -14.02 23.27 13.11
CA TRP A 369 -13.76 24.65 12.67
C TRP A 369 -13.43 24.76 11.17
N HIS A 370 -13.35 23.64 10.45
CA HIS A 370 -13.18 23.59 9.00
C HIS A 370 -14.36 22.87 8.36
N THR A 371 -15.38 23.64 8.02
CA THR A 371 -16.62 23.12 7.45
C THR A 371 -16.96 23.76 6.12
N TRP A 372 -17.67 23.01 5.29
CA TRP A 372 -18.23 23.52 4.06
C TRP A 372 -19.34 24.55 4.36
N PRO A 373 -19.34 25.73 3.72
CA PRO A 373 -20.36 26.76 3.97
C PRO A 373 -21.79 26.34 3.58
N ASP A 374 -21.92 25.42 2.63
CA ASP A 374 -23.20 24.98 2.06
C ASP A 374 -23.93 23.95 2.94
N SER A 375 -23.19 23.00 3.51
CA SER A 375 -23.72 21.86 4.25
C SER A 375 -23.39 21.90 5.74
N GLY A 376 -22.41 22.71 6.16
CA GLY A 376 -21.88 22.69 7.53
C GLY A 376 -21.10 21.42 7.88
N LYS A 377 -20.92 20.49 6.94
CA LYS A 377 -20.15 19.26 7.15
C LYS A 377 -18.66 19.57 7.19
N ARG A 378 -17.91 18.76 7.95
CA ARG A 378 -16.45 18.88 8.07
C ARG A 378 -15.83 18.67 6.69
N VAL A 379 -14.79 19.44 6.38
CA VAL A 379 -13.99 19.18 5.17
C VAL A 379 -13.11 17.97 5.48
N SER A 380 -13.48 16.81 4.95
CA SER A 380 -12.76 15.54 5.14
C SER A 380 -11.67 15.36 4.08
N HIS A 381 -10.86 14.33 4.25
CA HIS A 381 -9.87 13.90 3.29
C HIS A 381 -9.68 12.40 3.39
N PHE A 382 -9.73 11.73 2.25
CA PHE A 382 -9.35 10.34 2.10
C PHE A 382 -8.28 10.25 1.01
N GLN A 383 -7.26 9.41 1.19
CA GLN A 383 -6.05 9.46 0.38
C GLN A 383 -6.33 9.28 -1.13
N ARG A 384 -5.62 10.05 -1.96
CA ARG A 384 -5.85 10.19 -3.42
C ARG A 384 -5.28 9.08 -4.32
N HIS A 385 -5.11 7.86 -3.84
CA HIS A 385 -4.41 6.81 -4.57
C HIS A 385 -5.28 5.58 -4.79
N PRO A 386 -5.03 4.79 -5.87
CA PRO A 386 -5.76 3.54 -6.06
C PRO A 386 -5.63 2.68 -4.81
N MET A 387 -6.58 1.77 -4.59
CA MET A 387 -6.49 0.78 -3.53
C MET A 387 -5.10 0.11 -3.58
N GLN A 388 -4.23 0.48 -2.64
CA GLN A 388 -2.81 0.14 -2.62
C GLN A 388 -2.46 -0.57 -1.32
N MET A 389 -1.45 -1.45 -1.37
CA MET A 389 -1.07 -2.32 -0.25
C MET A 389 -0.76 -1.56 1.03
N MET A 390 -0.22 -0.34 0.95
CA MET A 390 0.10 0.47 2.13
C MET A 390 -1.04 1.39 2.59
N HIS A 391 -2.19 1.38 1.91
CA HIS A 391 -3.41 2.03 2.38
C HIS A 391 -4.47 1.01 2.84
N TRP A 392 -4.41 -0.22 2.31
CA TRP A 392 -5.33 -1.31 2.59
C TRP A 392 -4.57 -2.63 2.60
N HIS A 393 -5.03 -3.58 3.41
CA HIS A 393 -4.62 -4.97 3.22
C HIS A 393 -4.99 -5.41 1.81
N GLY A 394 -4.15 -6.24 1.17
CA GLY A 394 -4.35 -6.70 -0.20
C GLY A 394 -5.70 -7.36 -0.51
N PRO A 395 -5.97 -7.71 -1.77
CA PRO A 395 -5.04 -8.00 -2.87
C PRO A 395 -4.66 -6.78 -3.74
N HIS A 396 -3.87 -5.86 -3.20
CA HIS A 396 -3.57 -4.58 -3.85
C HIS A 396 -2.11 -4.52 -4.30
N LEU A 397 -1.86 -3.78 -5.38
CA LEU A 397 -0.49 -3.45 -5.79
C LEU A 397 0.13 -2.48 -4.77
N TRP A 398 1.45 -2.43 -4.73
CA TRP A 398 2.19 -1.44 -3.94
C TRP A 398 2.08 -0.07 -4.59
N GLY A 399 2.05 1.00 -3.82
CA GLY A 399 1.87 2.35 -4.31
C GLY A 399 3.01 2.84 -5.20
N GLU A 400 2.78 3.93 -5.96
CA GLU A 400 3.83 4.54 -6.78
C GLU A 400 5.02 4.99 -5.92
N VAL A 401 4.76 5.71 -4.82
CA VAL A 401 5.80 6.18 -3.90
C VAL A 401 6.56 5.00 -3.27
N ASP A 402 5.83 3.96 -2.86
CA ASP A 402 6.43 2.72 -2.31
C ASP A 402 7.37 2.09 -3.35
N ALA A 403 6.91 1.99 -4.60
CA ALA A 403 7.67 1.36 -5.66
C ALA A 403 8.98 2.10 -5.97
N TYR A 404 8.92 3.43 -6.03
CA TYR A 404 10.13 4.24 -6.18
C TYR A 404 11.06 4.13 -4.99
N TYR A 405 10.55 4.21 -3.76
CA TYR A 405 11.37 4.13 -2.56
C TYR A 405 12.13 2.80 -2.48
N LEU A 406 11.43 1.69 -2.74
CA LEU A 406 12.06 0.36 -2.75
C LEU A 406 13.07 0.22 -3.88
N ASN A 407 12.84 0.83 -5.04
CA ASN A 407 13.78 0.84 -6.15
C ASN A 407 15.02 1.72 -5.90
N ASP A 408 14.86 2.87 -5.24
CA ASP A 408 15.97 3.79 -4.93
C ASP A 408 16.85 3.23 -3.81
N THR A 409 16.27 2.43 -2.92
CA THR A 409 16.95 1.92 -1.72
C THR A 409 17.20 0.41 -1.72
N TRP A 410 17.01 -0.29 -2.85
CA TRP A 410 17.09 -1.76 -2.94
C TRP A 410 18.36 -2.40 -2.37
N ASN A 411 19.48 -1.66 -2.39
CA ASN A 411 20.79 -2.07 -1.88
C ASN A 411 21.16 -1.46 -0.52
N MET A 412 20.21 -0.79 0.14
CA MET A 412 20.40 -0.15 1.45
C MET A 412 19.80 -1.03 2.56
N PRO A 413 20.39 -1.03 3.77
CA PRO A 413 19.86 -1.80 4.89
C PRO A 413 18.49 -1.28 5.33
N ARG A 414 17.66 -2.17 5.85
CA ARG A 414 16.33 -1.84 6.38
C ARG A 414 16.39 -1.42 7.85
N GLY A 415 15.35 -0.72 8.31
CA GLY A 415 15.19 -0.26 9.69
C GLY A 415 14.98 1.25 9.83
N HIS A 416 15.25 2.03 8.77
CA HIS A 416 14.64 3.35 8.63
C HIS A 416 13.15 3.18 8.28
N PHE A 417 12.31 4.04 8.85
CA PHE A 417 10.87 4.05 8.64
C PHE A 417 10.46 5.40 8.08
N GLY A 418 9.68 5.44 7.00
CA GLY A 418 9.07 6.65 6.45
C GLY A 418 10.02 7.79 6.04
N ASP A 419 11.30 7.52 5.82
CA ASP A 419 12.27 8.57 5.46
C ASP A 419 12.05 9.14 4.05
N HIS A 420 11.34 8.41 3.19
CA HIS A 420 10.85 8.93 1.91
C HIS A 420 9.94 10.15 2.05
N TYR A 421 9.32 10.41 3.22
CA TYR A 421 8.59 11.66 3.46
C TYR A 421 9.46 12.91 3.28
N PHE A 422 10.79 12.78 3.37
CA PHE A 422 11.72 13.88 3.16
C PHE A 422 11.98 14.18 1.68
N ALA A 423 11.50 13.33 0.76
CA ALA A 423 11.54 13.54 -0.68
C ALA A 423 10.55 14.64 -1.11
N ILE A 424 10.81 15.88 -0.70
CA ILE A 424 10.02 17.06 -1.05
C ILE A 424 10.81 17.92 -2.05
N PRO A 425 10.21 18.36 -3.16
CA PRO A 425 10.81 19.30 -4.10
C PRO A 425 11.37 20.55 -3.42
N GLY A 426 12.45 21.12 -3.96
CA GLY A 426 13.16 22.24 -3.31
C GLY A 426 12.29 23.49 -3.22
N GLU A 427 11.44 23.69 -4.22
CA GLU A 427 10.53 24.81 -4.35
C GLU A 427 9.14 24.29 -4.74
N CYS A 428 8.12 24.68 -3.99
CA CYS A 428 6.76 24.19 -4.19
C CYS A 428 5.81 25.36 -4.50
N PHE A 429 4.96 25.20 -5.51
CA PHE A 429 4.03 26.23 -5.94
C PHE A 429 2.60 25.70 -6.03
N LEU A 430 1.64 26.57 -5.73
CA LEU A 430 0.24 26.39 -6.10
C LEU A 430 -0.01 27.17 -7.38
N ARG A 431 -0.80 26.61 -8.30
CA ARG A 431 -1.35 27.33 -9.45
C ARG A 431 -2.86 27.27 -9.41
N VAL A 432 -3.48 28.34 -8.93
CA VAL A 432 -4.93 28.47 -8.85
C VAL A 432 -5.48 28.87 -10.21
N VAL A 433 -6.36 28.04 -10.77
CA VAL A 433 -6.97 28.26 -12.08
C VAL A 433 -8.49 28.20 -12.01
N ASP A 434 -9.15 28.88 -12.93
CA ASP A 434 -10.60 28.88 -13.10
C ASP A 434 -11.08 27.60 -13.79
N VAL A 435 -12.39 27.41 -13.94
CA VAL A 435 -12.99 26.24 -14.61
C VAL A 435 -12.54 26.04 -16.07
N ASN A 436 -11.92 27.06 -16.68
CA ASN A 436 -11.38 27.03 -18.04
C ASN A 436 -9.86 26.81 -18.08
N GLY A 437 -9.20 26.69 -16.93
CA GLY A 437 -7.75 26.56 -16.81
C GLY A 437 -6.98 27.89 -16.85
N GLU A 438 -7.68 29.02 -16.81
CA GLU A 438 -7.07 30.36 -16.80
C GLU A 438 -6.64 30.76 -15.37
N PRO A 439 -5.54 31.52 -15.23
CA PRO A 439 -5.09 32.03 -13.94
C PRO A 439 -6.16 32.76 -13.12
N VAL A 440 -6.24 32.46 -11.81
CA VAL A 440 -7.02 33.25 -10.85
C VAL A 440 -6.07 34.12 -10.04
N ALA A 441 -5.90 35.36 -10.48
CA ALA A 441 -5.12 36.37 -9.77
C ALA A 441 -5.83 36.88 -8.52
N ASP A 442 -5.07 37.41 -7.55
CA ASP A 442 -5.55 38.02 -6.32
C ASP A 442 -6.54 37.12 -5.53
N ALA A 443 -6.34 35.81 -5.54
CA ALA A 443 -7.06 34.89 -4.67
C ALA A 443 -6.30 34.78 -3.34
N GLN A 444 -7.01 34.93 -2.23
CA GLN A 444 -6.42 34.71 -0.91
C GLN A 444 -6.26 33.21 -0.68
N VAL A 445 -5.09 32.80 -0.21
CA VAL A 445 -4.82 31.40 0.15
C VAL A 445 -4.43 31.35 1.61
N GLU A 446 -5.14 30.52 2.36
CA GLU A 446 -4.85 30.18 3.75
C GLU A 446 -4.61 28.68 3.84
N VAL A 447 -3.53 28.28 4.52
CA VAL A 447 -3.12 26.88 4.65
C VAL A 447 -3.16 26.51 6.12
N PHE A 448 -3.81 25.41 6.45
CA PHE A 448 -3.91 24.78 7.76
C PHE A 448 -3.21 23.42 7.70
N GLN A 449 -2.72 22.92 8.83
CA GLN A 449 -1.88 21.71 8.84
C GLN A 449 -2.32 20.75 9.94
N ARG A 450 -2.44 19.46 9.61
CA ARG A 450 -2.66 18.40 10.59
C ARG A 450 -1.41 18.17 11.45
N GLY A 451 -1.57 17.86 12.73
CA GLY A 451 -0.44 17.62 13.64
C GLY A 451 0.25 18.90 14.07
N ALA A 452 -0.35 20.08 13.84
CA ALA A 452 0.24 21.37 14.14
C ALA A 452 -0.73 22.27 14.92
N GLU A 453 -0.20 23.08 15.84
CA GLU A 453 -0.88 24.30 16.28
C GLU A 453 0.12 25.46 16.21
N VAL A 454 -0.39 26.62 15.81
CA VAL A 454 0.38 27.86 15.65
C VAL A 454 0.85 28.33 17.03
N ASP A 455 2.13 28.68 17.14
CA ASP A 455 2.68 29.28 18.36
C ASP A 455 2.31 30.77 18.42
N PRO A 456 1.41 31.20 19.32
CA PRO A 456 0.98 32.60 19.39
C PRO A 456 2.08 33.52 19.95
N ALA A 457 3.12 32.98 20.58
CA ALA A 457 4.23 33.77 21.11
C ALA A 457 5.29 34.08 20.03
N ALA A 458 5.31 33.32 18.93
CA ALA A 458 6.23 33.53 17.82
C ALA A 458 5.73 34.62 16.86
N ALA A 459 6.62 35.51 16.45
CA ALA A 459 6.31 36.49 15.41
C ALA A 459 6.14 35.79 14.04
N PRO A 460 5.17 36.22 13.21
CA PRO A 460 5.04 35.72 11.84
C PRO A 460 6.29 36.04 11.02
N GLN A 461 6.62 35.14 10.11
CA GLN A 461 7.76 35.25 9.21
C GLN A 461 7.27 35.41 7.76
N GLN A 462 8.13 35.90 6.88
CA GLN A 462 7.81 36.07 5.46
C GLN A 462 8.85 35.41 4.57
N ASP A 463 8.36 34.82 3.49
CA ASP A 463 9.17 34.24 2.43
C ASP A 463 8.51 34.56 1.08
N HIS A 464 9.20 35.33 0.23
CA HIS A 464 8.70 35.77 -1.09
C HIS A 464 7.27 36.37 -1.09
N GLY A 465 6.96 37.20 -0.09
CA GLY A 465 5.65 37.87 0.02
C GLY A 465 4.54 37.00 0.62
N VAL A 466 4.83 35.75 0.97
CA VAL A 466 3.93 34.84 1.67
C VAL A 466 4.29 34.83 3.16
N THR A 467 3.29 34.93 4.02
CA THR A 467 3.47 34.91 5.48
C THR A 467 3.31 33.49 5.98
N TYR A 468 4.18 33.05 6.89
CA TYR A 468 4.03 31.78 7.60
C TYR A 468 4.23 31.95 9.10
N TYR A 469 3.61 31.04 9.85
CA TYR A 469 3.60 31.05 11.30
C TYR A 469 4.37 29.85 11.83
N ARG A 470 5.10 30.06 12.92
CA ARG A 470 5.75 28.95 13.63
C ARG A 470 4.69 28.12 14.33
N VAL A 471 4.99 26.83 14.48
CA VAL A 471 4.15 25.88 15.18
C VAL A 471 4.85 25.45 16.45
N VAL A 472 4.09 24.93 17.41
CA VAL A 472 4.64 24.37 18.65
C VAL A 472 5.41 23.07 18.31
N GLU A 473 6.67 23.01 18.73
CA GLU A 473 7.57 21.86 18.55
C GLU A 473 7.77 21.15 19.90
N ASP A 474 6.73 20.44 20.36
CA ASP A 474 6.70 19.75 21.66
C ASP A 474 6.68 18.21 21.54
N GLY A 475 6.92 17.69 20.33
CA GLY A 475 6.83 16.26 20.03
C GLY A 475 5.41 15.70 19.94
N ASN A 476 4.37 16.51 20.11
CA ASN A 476 2.99 16.08 19.92
C ASN A 476 2.56 16.25 18.46
N PHE A 477 2.60 15.13 17.72
CA PHE A 477 2.21 15.06 16.32
C PHE A 477 0.74 14.69 16.10
N ASP A 478 0.00 14.35 17.16
CA ASP A 478 -1.38 13.82 17.09
C ASP A 478 -2.44 14.93 17.11
N ARG A 479 -2.01 16.18 16.98
CA ARG A 479 -2.91 17.34 16.95
C ARG A 479 -3.82 17.25 15.71
N PRO A 480 -5.09 17.67 15.82
CA PRO A 480 -5.95 17.79 14.66
C PRO A 480 -5.43 18.85 13.68
N VAL A 481 -6.13 19.05 12.57
CA VAL A 481 -5.85 20.13 11.62
C VAL A 481 -5.92 21.48 12.34
N SER A 482 -4.87 22.27 12.23
CA SER A 482 -4.73 23.55 12.93
C SER A 482 -5.95 24.45 12.74
N ARG A 483 -6.37 25.13 13.80
CA ARG A 483 -7.47 26.10 13.74
C ARG A 483 -7.07 27.35 12.96
N ASP A 484 -5.88 27.85 13.27
CA ASP A 484 -5.30 29.02 12.64
C ASP A 484 -4.42 28.61 11.45
N PRO A 485 -4.32 29.45 10.41
CA PRO A 485 -3.51 29.13 9.25
C PRO A 485 -2.01 29.15 9.60
N VAL A 486 -1.28 28.14 9.14
CA VAL A 486 0.17 28.08 9.22
C VAL A 486 0.85 28.87 8.09
N ILE A 487 0.15 29.11 6.98
CA ILE A 487 0.63 29.91 5.83
C ILE A 487 -0.52 30.77 5.30
N VAL A 488 -0.23 32.02 4.94
CA VAL A 488 -1.18 32.96 4.33
C VAL A 488 -0.50 33.73 3.20
N GLY A 489 -1.14 33.79 2.03
CA GLY A 489 -0.66 34.58 0.90
C GLY A 489 -1.75 34.91 -0.10
N THR A 490 -1.34 35.49 -1.23
CA THR A 490 -2.23 35.86 -2.33
C THR A 490 -1.60 35.46 -3.66
N THR A 491 -2.39 34.95 -4.59
CA THR A 491 -1.89 34.57 -5.92
C THR A 491 -1.52 35.78 -6.76
N ASP A 492 -0.46 35.65 -7.56
CA ASP A 492 -0.04 36.66 -8.53
C ASP A 492 -0.91 36.67 -9.80
N ALA A 493 -0.51 37.46 -10.81
CA ALA A 493 -1.25 37.60 -12.08
C ALA A 493 -1.35 36.28 -12.86
N GLU A 494 -0.41 35.36 -12.66
CA GLU A 494 -0.36 34.03 -13.25
C GLU A 494 -1.09 32.97 -12.40
N GLY A 495 -1.75 33.40 -11.31
CA GLY A 495 -2.47 32.52 -10.39
C GLY A 495 -1.54 31.70 -9.52
N LEU A 496 -0.26 32.08 -9.42
CA LEU A 496 0.75 31.34 -8.67
C LEU A 496 0.88 31.85 -7.24
N LEU A 497 1.11 30.91 -6.33
CA LEU A 497 1.58 31.20 -4.98
C LEU A 497 2.72 30.25 -4.64
N ARG A 498 3.88 30.80 -4.24
CA ARG A 498 5.01 30.02 -3.75
C ARG A 498 4.76 29.59 -2.31
N LEU A 499 4.76 28.29 -2.04
CA LEU A 499 4.72 27.79 -0.67
C LEU A 499 6.06 28.09 0.01
N PRO A 500 6.06 28.65 1.24
CA PRO A 500 7.27 29.00 1.95
C PRO A 500 8.00 27.76 2.45
N ASN A 501 9.34 27.76 2.41
CA ASN A 501 10.14 26.71 3.04
C ASN A 501 10.31 27.01 4.53
N ARG A 502 9.52 26.32 5.36
CA ARG A 502 9.52 26.50 6.80
C ARG A 502 10.74 25.82 7.43
N PRO A 503 11.35 26.40 8.49
CA PRO A 503 12.48 25.81 9.17
C PRO A 503 12.19 24.39 9.69
N VAL A 504 13.23 23.55 9.72
CA VAL A 504 13.16 22.16 10.21
C VAL A 504 14.37 21.85 11.07
N ARG A 505 14.28 20.77 11.85
CA ARG A 505 15.47 20.07 12.33
C ARG A 505 16.00 19.21 11.19
N GLU A 506 17.09 19.66 10.58
CA GLU A 506 17.72 18.94 9.47
C GLU A 506 18.28 17.58 9.91
N VAL A 507 18.15 16.60 9.01
CA VAL A 507 18.60 15.22 9.19
C VAL A 507 18.79 14.55 7.82
N ILE A 508 19.81 13.72 7.70
CA ILE A 508 20.08 12.85 6.55
C ILE A 508 20.00 11.40 7.02
N THR A 509 19.18 10.58 6.39
CA THR A 509 19.11 9.14 6.69
C THR A 509 20.20 8.37 5.98
N LEU A 510 20.50 7.14 6.43
CA LEU A 510 21.50 6.32 5.75
C LEU A 510 21.09 6.01 4.30
N ASN A 511 19.79 5.96 4.02
CA ASN A 511 19.20 5.82 2.68
C ASN A 511 19.38 7.07 1.79
N GLY A 512 19.93 8.16 2.31
CA GLY A 512 20.22 9.38 1.56
C GLY A 512 19.09 10.42 1.51
N TYR A 513 17.98 10.19 2.21
CA TYR A 513 16.89 11.17 2.29
C TYR A 513 17.23 12.30 3.26
N HIS A 514 17.13 13.55 2.79
CA HIS A 514 17.47 14.75 3.56
C HIS A 514 16.23 15.58 3.87
N ARG A 515 15.88 15.70 5.16
CA ARG A 515 14.86 16.64 5.61
C ARG A 515 15.43 18.06 5.62
N ARG A 516 15.12 18.80 4.56
CA ARG A 516 15.43 20.23 4.39
C ARG A 516 14.23 21.12 4.70
N PRO A 517 14.41 22.45 4.90
CA PRO A 517 13.30 23.38 4.98
C PRO A 517 12.30 23.19 3.84
N ASN A 518 11.02 23.11 4.15
CA ASN A 518 9.95 22.71 3.21
C ASN A 518 8.57 23.24 3.67
N PRO A 519 7.50 23.17 2.85
CA PRO A 519 6.18 23.70 3.20
C PRO A 519 5.51 23.09 4.44
N PHE A 520 5.84 21.84 4.76
CA PHE A 520 5.29 21.11 5.90
C PHE A 520 6.09 21.35 7.19
N GLY A 521 7.35 21.76 7.11
CA GLY A 521 8.25 21.81 8.27
C GLY A 521 8.66 20.41 8.73
N ASN A 522 8.70 20.17 10.04
CA ASN A 522 9.07 18.88 10.61
C ASN A 522 7.94 17.85 10.42
N ILE A 523 8.05 16.98 9.42
CA ILE A 523 7.21 15.78 9.25
C ILE A 523 7.84 14.63 10.05
N ASN A 524 7.03 13.85 10.76
CA ASN A 524 7.51 12.64 11.44
C ASN A 524 7.44 11.40 10.51
N VAL A 525 8.03 10.30 10.97
CA VAL A 525 8.20 9.09 10.14
C VAL A 525 6.93 8.29 9.86
N VAL A 526 5.80 8.62 10.50
CA VAL A 526 4.48 8.00 10.20
C VAL A 526 3.58 8.91 9.35
N GLY A 527 4.08 10.07 8.92
CA GLY A 527 3.34 10.99 8.04
C GLY A 527 2.51 12.05 8.78
N ASN A 528 2.59 12.14 10.11
CA ASN A 528 2.00 13.28 10.81
C ASN A 528 2.72 14.57 10.41
N ARG A 529 1.92 15.64 10.26
CA ARG A 529 2.28 16.89 9.59
C ARG A 529 2.49 16.81 8.08
N GLY A 530 2.30 15.64 7.47
CA GLY A 530 2.30 15.44 6.01
C GLY A 530 1.00 15.83 5.29
N LEU A 531 0.08 16.55 5.93
CA LEU A 531 -1.22 16.91 5.36
C LEU A 531 -1.57 18.40 5.58
N LEU A 532 -1.92 19.10 4.50
CA LEU A 532 -2.29 20.51 4.49
C LEU A 532 -3.72 20.71 3.93
N LEU A 533 -4.57 21.41 4.68
CA LEU A 533 -5.85 21.91 4.19
C LEU A 533 -5.68 23.34 3.69
N LEU A 534 -6.12 23.62 2.48
CA LEU A 534 -6.07 24.94 1.87
C LEU A 534 -7.48 25.48 1.77
N ARG A 535 -7.64 26.77 2.10
CA ARG A 535 -8.80 27.58 1.79
C ARG A 535 -8.38 28.64 0.78
N VAL A 536 -8.91 28.54 -0.44
CA VAL A 536 -8.69 29.51 -1.53
C VAL A 536 -9.95 30.35 -1.68
N THR A 537 -9.84 31.65 -1.42
CA THR A 537 -10.98 32.58 -1.42
C THR A 537 -10.83 33.62 -2.53
N LYS A 538 -11.85 33.73 -3.39
CA LYS A 538 -11.99 34.83 -4.36
C LYS A 538 -13.40 35.41 -4.24
N SER A 539 -13.51 36.73 -4.15
CA SER A 539 -14.81 37.43 -4.07
C SER A 539 -15.75 36.87 -2.99
N ASP A 540 -15.23 36.64 -1.78
CA ASP A 540 -15.92 36.09 -0.61
C ASP A 540 -16.46 34.64 -0.76
N ARG A 541 -16.08 33.94 -1.81
CA ARG A 541 -16.40 32.52 -2.03
C ARG A 541 -15.17 31.68 -1.72
N PRO A 542 -15.17 30.82 -0.68
CA PRO A 542 -14.06 29.92 -0.40
C PRO A 542 -14.18 28.58 -1.13
N CYS A 543 -13.03 28.01 -1.49
CA CYS A 543 -12.88 26.65 -2.01
C CYS A 543 -11.83 25.91 -1.20
N TYR A 544 -12.05 24.62 -0.91
CA TYR A 544 -11.17 23.83 -0.05
C TYR A 544 -10.39 22.78 -0.82
N TYR A 545 -9.12 22.58 -0.45
CA TYR A 545 -8.21 21.64 -1.10
C TYR A 545 -7.32 20.92 -0.08
N TRP A 546 -6.92 19.67 -0.34
CA TRP A 546 -5.95 18.92 0.48
C TRP A 546 -4.62 18.64 -0.23
N LEU A 547 -3.50 19.03 0.35
CA LEU A 547 -2.18 18.64 -0.15
C LEU A 547 -1.58 17.58 0.78
N GLU A 548 -1.24 16.44 0.21
CA GLU A 548 -0.61 15.32 0.91
C GLU A 548 0.88 15.29 0.58
N ALA A 549 1.71 14.92 1.54
CA ALA A 549 3.13 14.66 1.31
C ALA A 549 3.35 13.65 0.17
N PHE A 550 2.47 12.65 0.02
CA PHE A 550 2.54 11.67 -1.08
C PHE A 550 2.69 12.34 -2.45
N GLN A 551 1.91 13.39 -2.75
CA GLN A 551 1.98 14.05 -4.06
C GLN A 551 3.35 14.69 -4.32
N PHE A 552 3.97 15.24 -3.27
CA PHE A 552 5.30 15.82 -3.34
C PHE A 552 6.36 14.73 -3.49
N ASN A 553 6.20 13.61 -2.77
CA ASN A 553 7.08 12.45 -2.91
C ASN A 553 7.02 11.88 -4.33
N ALA A 554 5.81 11.65 -4.86
CA ALA A 554 5.61 11.18 -6.22
C ALA A 554 6.22 12.15 -7.26
N ALA A 555 6.03 13.46 -7.10
CA ALA A 555 6.65 14.45 -7.98
C ALA A 555 8.19 14.40 -7.91
N TRP A 556 8.75 14.34 -6.70
CA TRP A 556 10.19 14.24 -6.49
C TRP A 556 10.78 12.99 -7.14
N PHE A 557 10.11 11.84 -7.01
CA PHE A 557 10.50 10.58 -7.62
C PHE A 557 10.35 10.56 -9.14
N ARG A 558 9.36 11.29 -9.68
CA ARG A 558 9.21 11.54 -11.12
C ARG A 558 10.25 12.52 -11.69
N GLY A 559 11.14 13.05 -10.85
CA GLY A 559 12.26 13.90 -11.25
C GLY A 559 12.07 15.39 -10.98
N GLU A 560 10.93 15.82 -10.41
CA GLU A 560 10.65 17.21 -10.06
C GLU A 560 11.33 17.61 -8.72
N ARG A 561 12.63 17.35 -8.59
CA ARG A 561 13.37 17.50 -7.32
C ARG A 561 13.62 18.95 -6.90
N ASP A 562 13.73 19.85 -7.88
CA ASP A 562 14.05 21.26 -7.65
C ASP A 562 12.78 22.12 -7.53
N ARG A 563 11.76 21.82 -8.36
CA ARG A 563 10.54 22.61 -8.43
C ARG A 563 9.35 21.73 -8.78
N PHE A 564 8.25 21.88 -8.03
CA PHE A 564 6.96 21.26 -8.32
C PHE A 564 5.83 22.28 -8.24
N THR A 565 4.86 22.21 -9.16
CA THR A 565 3.69 23.11 -9.19
C THR A 565 2.40 22.31 -9.20
N ILE A 566 1.53 22.55 -8.22
CA ILE A 566 0.27 21.85 -8.04
C ILE A 566 -0.87 22.72 -8.59
N PRO A 567 -1.58 22.28 -9.63
CA PRO A 567 -2.75 22.99 -10.13
C PRO A 567 -3.96 22.80 -9.19
N LEU A 568 -4.65 23.89 -8.85
CA LEU A 568 -5.89 23.89 -8.07
C LEU A 568 -7.02 24.42 -8.95
N LEU A 569 -7.87 23.52 -9.44
CA LEU A 569 -9.00 23.86 -10.32
C LEU A 569 -10.19 24.38 -9.49
N THR A 570 -10.52 25.65 -9.67
CA THR A 570 -11.59 26.32 -8.93
C THR A 570 -12.92 26.33 -9.70
N PRO A 571 -14.06 26.43 -8.99
CA PRO A 571 -15.37 26.68 -9.58
C PRO A 571 -15.54 28.10 -10.17
N TYR A 572 -14.54 28.97 -10.04
CA TYR A 572 -14.58 30.35 -10.51
C TYR A 572 -14.55 30.42 -12.04
N ALA A 573 -14.83 31.62 -12.57
CA ALA A 573 -14.57 31.94 -13.98
C ALA A 573 -13.82 33.26 -14.11
N GLY A 574 -12.98 33.33 -15.14
CA GLY A 574 -12.25 34.52 -15.54
C GLY A 574 -13.12 35.56 -16.25
N GLU A 575 -12.49 36.70 -16.54
CA GLU A 575 -13.10 37.78 -17.30
C GLU A 575 -13.52 37.32 -18.71
N GLY A 576 -14.66 37.80 -19.19
CA GLY A 576 -15.18 37.45 -20.51
C GLY A 576 -15.84 36.08 -20.63
N CYS A 577 -15.90 35.28 -19.55
CA CYS A 577 -16.71 34.05 -19.53
C CYS A 577 -18.22 34.36 -19.59
N PRO A 578 -19.06 33.42 -20.07
CA PRO A 578 -20.50 33.58 -20.14
C PRO A 578 -21.14 33.96 -18.79
N VAL A 579 -22.34 34.52 -18.84
CA VAL A 579 -23.10 34.81 -17.61
C VAL A 579 -23.52 33.49 -16.97
N PRO A 580 -23.21 33.27 -15.67
CA PRO A 580 -23.59 32.04 -15.00
C PRO A 580 -25.12 31.88 -14.91
N PRO A 581 -25.61 30.63 -14.83
CA PRO A 581 -27.00 30.37 -14.51
C PRO A 581 -27.36 30.93 -13.13
N LYS A 582 -28.66 31.01 -12.85
CA LYS A 582 -29.19 31.49 -11.56
C LYS A 582 -30.13 30.45 -10.97
N SER A 583 -30.35 30.53 -9.67
CA SER A 583 -31.36 29.72 -8.97
C SER A 583 -31.20 28.23 -9.26
N VAL A 584 -29.95 27.75 -9.26
CA VAL A 584 -29.68 26.32 -9.40
C VAL A 584 -30.26 25.60 -8.19
N ALA A 585 -31.06 24.56 -8.44
CA ALA A 585 -31.70 23.75 -7.42
C ALA A 585 -31.60 22.26 -7.79
N ALA A 586 -31.47 21.39 -6.79
CA ALA A 586 -31.47 19.95 -6.97
C ALA A 586 -32.49 19.31 -6.03
N GLU A 587 -33.26 18.35 -6.54
CA GLU A 587 -34.22 17.59 -5.76
C GLU A 587 -34.20 16.11 -6.14
N ARG A 588 -34.42 15.23 -5.16
CA ARG A 588 -34.49 13.79 -5.39
C ARG A 588 -35.86 13.45 -5.97
N THR A 589 -35.89 12.78 -7.11
CA THR A 589 -37.14 12.39 -7.80
C THR A 589 -37.44 10.90 -7.69
N GLY A 590 -36.46 10.10 -7.26
CA GLY A 590 -36.59 8.68 -6.94
C GLY A 590 -35.37 8.17 -6.18
N ASP A 591 -35.29 6.86 -5.94
CA ASP A 591 -34.19 6.26 -5.17
C ASP A 591 -32.83 6.42 -5.89
N ALA A 592 -32.86 6.38 -7.23
CA ALA A 592 -31.69 6.46 -8.10
C ALA A 592 -31.66 7.72 -8.98
N GLU A 593 -32.53 8.71 -8.75
CA GLU A 593 -32.65 9.87 -9.65
C GLU A 593 -32.69 11.20 -8.89
N ALA A 594 -32.00 12.20 -9.44
CA ALA A 594 -32.10 13.59 -9.03
C ALA A 594 -32.44 14.49 -10.23
N ARG A 595 -33.33 15.46 -10.02
CA ARG A 595 -33.62 16.53 -10.97
C ARG A 595 -32.86 17.79 -10.56
N VAL A 596 -32.05 18.31 -11.49
CA VAL A 596 -31.32 19.58 -11.34
C VAL A 596 -32.00 20.61 -12.23
N THR A 597 -32.32 21.79 -11.69
CA THR A 597 -33.01 22.89 -12.40
C THR A 597 -32.25 24.19 -12.28
N TRP A 598 -32.42 25.10 -13.24
CA TRP A 598 -31.79 26.42 -13.23
C TRP A 598 -32.54 27.45 -14.08
N ALA A 599 -32.30 28.72 -13.81
CA ALA A 599 -32.64 29.83 -14.69
C ALA A 599 -31.43 30.28 -15.50
N ALA A 600 -31.65 30.71 -16.75
CA ALA A 600 -30.59 31.31 -17.55
C ALA A 600 -30.14 32.66 -16.95
N GLY A 601 -28.84 32.94 -17.02
CA GLY A 601 -28.31 34.27 -16.70
C GLY A 601 -28.80 35.32 -17.70
N ALA A 602 -29.02 36.56 -17.23
CA ALA A 602 -29.33 37.67 -18.13
C ALA A 602 -28.04 38.09 -18.86
N PRO A 603 -28.01 38.12 -20.19
CA PRO A 603 -26.80 38.46 -20.94
C PRO A 603 -26.35 39.89 -20.61
N ARG A 604 -25.04 40.11 -20.47
CA ARG A 604 -24.47 41.44 -20.12
C ARG A 604 -24.70 42.46 -21.22
N SER A 605 -24.75 41.99 -22.47
CA SER A 605 -25.02 42.79 -23.65
C SER A 605 -25.72 41.96 -24.73
N LEU A 606 -26.11 42.61 -25.84
CA LEU A 606 -26.61 41.92 -27.03
C LEU A 606 -25.49 41.27 -27.87
N ASN A 607 -24.25 41.24 -27.36
CA ASN A 607 -23.13 40.62 -28.05
C ASN A 607 -23.36 39.11 -28.13
N VAL A 608 -23.09 38.54 -29.30
CA VAL A 608 -23.18 37.09 -29.54
C VAL A 608 -22.29 36.30 -28.57
N LEU A 609 -21.17 36.88 -28.12
CA LEU A 609 -20.27 36.26 -27.14
C LEU A 609 -20.86 36.13 -25.73
N ASP A 610 -21.88 36.91 -25.39
CA ASP A 610 -22.61 36.80 -24.10
C ASP A 610 -23.73 35.74 -24.16
N ARG A 611 -24.00 35.15 -25.33
CA ARG A 611 -25.04 34.15 -25.52
C ARG A 611 -24.58 32.78 -24.99
N ALA A 612 -25.40 32.18 -24.12
CA ALA A 612 -25.25 30.78 -23.77
C ALA A 612 -25.72 29.90 -24.95
N ILE A 613 -24.87 28.99 -25.40
CA ILE A 613 -25.16 27.98 -26.42
C ILE A 613 -25.55 26.63 -25.81
N GLY A 614 -25.44 26.49 -24.49
CA GLY A 614 -25.80 25.30 -23.75
C GLY A 614 -25.48 25.43 -22.27
N PHE A 615 -25.76 24.36 -21.52
CA PHE A 615 -25.41 24.23 -20.11
C PHE A 615 -24.74 22.88 -19.87
N ARG A 616 -23.74 22.88 -19.00
CA ARG A 616 -23.11 21.67 -18.49
C ARG A 616 -23.47 21.47 -17.03
N ILE A 617 -23.85 20.24 -16.69
CA ILE A 617 -24.23 19.82 -15.35
C ILE A 617 -23.12 18.92 -14.84
N TYR A 618 -22.66 19.24 -13.65
CA TYR A 618 -21.63 18.53 -12.92
C TYR A 618 -22.20 17.92 -11.65
N ARG A 619 -21.64 16.78 -11.24
CA ARG A 619 -21.91 16.12 -9.98
C ARG A 619 -20.60 15.96 -9.20
N ARG A 620 -20.73 16.01 -7.88
CA ARG A 620 -19.68 15.70 -6.92
C ARG A 620 -20.31 14.93 -5.76
N ILE A 621 -19.60 13.91 -5.29
CA ILE A 621 -19.98 13.09 -4.15
C ILE A 621 -18.83 13.19 -3.15
N SER A 622 -19.15 13.37 -1.86
CA SER A 622 -18.24 13.59 -0.72
C SER A 622 -18.06 15.03 -0.26
N ASP A 623 -17.58 15.15 0.97
CA ASP A 623 -17.21 16.38 1.65
C ASP A 623 -15.69 16.66 1.60
N ASP A 624 -14.96 15.98 0.71
CA ASP A 624 -13.50 16.13 0.62
C ASP A 624 -13.05 17.47 -0.01
N GLY A 625 -11.77 17.64 -0.34
CA GLY A 625 -11.32 18.81 -1.10
C GLY A 625 -11.76 18.76 -2.57
N LEU A 626 -11.53 19.84 -3.32
CA LEU A 626 -11.73 19.87 -4.78
C LEU A 626 -10.62 19.13 -5.57
N ASN A 627 -9.82 18.30 -4.91
CA ASN A 627 -8.57 17.76 -5.46
C ASN A 627 -8.74 16.33 -5.97
N ASP A 628 -9.78 15.64 -5.50
CA ASP A 628 -9.94 14.21 -5.66
C ASP A 628 -10.76 13.95 -6.92
N ARG A 629 -11.97 14.51 -6.96
CA ARG A 629 -12.85 14.57 -8.13
C ARG A 629 -13.71 15.83 -7.99
N PRO A 630 -13.15 17.02 -8.27
CA PRO A 630 -13.83 18.28 -7.97
C PRO A 630 -15.26 18.24 -8.49
N TRP A 631 -15.42 17.85 -9.75
CA TRP A 631 -16.66 17.81 -10.48
C TRP A 631 -16.53 16.87 -11.67
N PHE A 632 -17.42 15.89 -11.82
CA PHE A 632 -17.54 15.08 -13.04
C PHE A 632 -18.80 15.46 -13.82
N GLU A 633 -18.69 15.49 -15.15
CA GLU A 633 -19.82 15.85 -16.02
C GLU A 633 -20.86 14.73 -16.01
N VAL A 634 -22.13 15.09 -15.81
CA VAL A 634 -23.26 14.15 -15.85
C VAL A 634 -24.25 14.46 -16.97
N ALA A 635 -24.25 15.69 -17.49
CA ALA A 635 -25.04 16.05 -18.67
C ALA A 635 -24.53 17.33 -19.33
N THR A 636 -24.75 17.42 -20.65
CA THR A 636 -24.65 18.66 -21.43
C THR A 636 -25.95 18.85 -22.22
N VAL A 637 -26.58 20.02 -22.10
CA VAL A 637 -27.90 20.30 -22.67
C VAL A 637 -27.91 21.59 -23.50
N GLY A 638 -28.90 21.71 -24.39
CA GLY A 638 -29.06 22.89 -25.25
C GLY A 638 -29.43 24.17 -24.50
N PRO A 639 -29.40 25.34 -25.18
CA PRO A 639 -29.53 26.65 -24.55
C PRO A 639 -30.94 26.95 -24.03
N GLU A 640 -31.95 26.20 -24.47
CA GLU A 640 -33.34 26.32 -24.01
C GLU A 640 -33.66 25.41 -22.82
N ALA A 641 -32.78 24.46 -22.48
CA ALA A 641 -32.98 23.56 -21.35
C ALA A 641 -32.86 24.30 -20.01
N ARG A 642 -33.73 23.94 -19.06
CA ARG A 642 -33.77 24.50 -17.70
C ARG A 642 -33.76 23.43 -16.62
N GLU A 643 -33.66 22.17 -17.03
CA GLU A 643 -33.58 21.02 -16.15
C GLU A 643 -32.78 19.89 -16.79
N ALA A 644 -32.26 18.99 -15.95
CA ALA A 644 -31.65 17.73 -16.31
C ALA A 644 -31.98 16.68 -15.22
N VAL A 645 -32.24 15.44 -15.63
CA VAL A 645 -32.38 14.29 -14.72
C VAL A 645 -31.05 13.54 -14.71
N VAL A 646 -30.53 13.27 -13.53
CA VAL A 646 -29.24 12.61 -13.31
C VAL A 646 -29.47 11.27 -12.61
N ASP A 647 -28.86 10.21 -13.15
CA ASP A 647 -28.78 8.88 -12.56
C ASP A 647 -27.74 8.87 -11.43
N LEU A 648 -28.19 8.63 -10.21
CA LEU A 648 -27.36 8.64 -9.02
C LEU A 648 -26.50 7.38 -8.87
N THR A 649 -26.80 6.31 -9.60
CA THR A 649 -26.00 5.07 -9.62
C THR A 649 -24.76 5.17 -10.51
N GLN A 650 -24.70 6.18 -11.38
CA GLN A 650 -23.54 6.42 -12.22
C GLN A 650 -22.55 7.33 -11.51
N TYR A 651 -21.52 6.72 -10.93
CA TYR A 651 -20.37 7.40 -10.37
C TYR A 651 -19.12 6.51 -10.55
N PRO A 652 -17.91 7.08 -10.51
CA PRO A 652 -16.71 6.28 -10.62
C PRO A 652 -16.48 5.46 -9.33
N ASP A 653 -16.35 4.14 -9.49
CA ASP A 653 -16.24 3.13 -8.43
C ASP A 653 -14.83 3.10 -7.83
N ASP A 654 -14.56 3.93 -6.83
CA ASP A 654 -13.26 3.84 -6.16
C ASP A 654 -13.07 4.63 -4.87
N THR A 655 -13.89 5.62 -4.45
CA THR A 655 -13.66 6.26 -3.13
C THR A 655 -14.71 7.31 -2.72
N TYR A 656 -15.60 6.96 -1.79
CA TYR A 656 -16.50 7.88 -1.08
C TYR A 656 -16.75 7.40 0.35
N TRP A 657 -15.78 7.61 1.25
CA TRP A 657 -15.77 7.01 2.58
C TRP A 657 -16.44 7.85 3.67
N TYR A 658 -16.02 9.11 3.81
CA TYR A 658 -16.48 9.98 4.91
C TYR A 658 -17.86 10.60 4.70
N GLY A 659 -18.35 10.60 3.46
CA GLY A 659 -19.67 11.15 3.17
C GLY A 659 -20.12 10.82 1.75
N ARG A 660 -21.43 10.71 1.59
CA ARG A 660 -22.12 10.63 0.30
C ARG A 660 -22.92 11.89 0.02
N THR A 661 -22.42 13.03 0.49
CA THR A 661 -23.04 14.33 0.23
C THR A 661 -23.01 14.60 -1.26
N GLU A 662 -24.21 14.64 -1.85
CA GLU A 662 -24.43 14.87 -3.26
C GLU A 662 -24.46 16.36 -3.54
N ARG A 663 -23.56 16.84 -4.40
CA ARG A 663 -23.51 18.22 -4.87
C ARG A 663 -23.67 18.25 -6.39
N PHE A 664 -24.41 19.23 -6.86
CA PHE A 664 -24.57 19.53 -8.27
C PHE A 664 -24.06 20.91 -8.58
N ALA A 665 -23.58 21.11 -9.80
CA ALA A 665 -23.28 22.44 -10.30
C ALA A 665 -23.71 22.59 -11.75
N VAL A 666 -24.10 23.80 -12.12
CA VAL A 666 -24.44 24.14 -13.51
C VAL A 666 -23.56 25.27 -13.99
N SER A 667 -23.04 25.14 -15.21
CA SER A 667 -22.31 26.18 -15.93
C SER A 667 -22.96 26.47 -17.28
N ALA A 668 -22.95 27.74 -17.70
CA ALA A 668 -23.32 28.15 -19.04
C ALA A 668 -22.12 28.01 -19.99
N ILE A 669 -22.36 27.48 -21.18
CA ILE A 669 -21.36 27.34 -22.25
C ILE A 669 -21.55 28.49 -23.24
N GLY A 670 -20.49 29.23 -23.55
CA GLY A 670 -20.50 30.32 -24.52
C GLY A 670 -20.10 29.89 -25.93
N GLU A 671 -20.28 30.78 -26.90
CA GLU A 671 -19.96 30.55 -28.33
C GLU A 671 -18.51 30.10 -28.58
N CYS A 672 -17.56 30.49 -27.71
CA CYS A 672 -16.15 30.08 -27.81
C CYS A 672 -15.83 28.78 -27.05
N GLY A 673 -16.82 28.05 -26.55
CA GLY A 673 -16.63 26.86 -25.73
C GLY A 673 -16.19 27.13 -24.29
N ARG A 674 -16.05 28.41 -23.89
CA ARG A 674 -15.76 28.82 -22.51
C ARG A 674 -16.97 28.58 -21.62
N GLN A 675 -16.69 28.20 -20.38
CA GLN A 675 -17.67 27.97 -19.33
C GLN A 675 -17.77 29.17 -18.39
N SER A 676 -18.98 29.49 -17.92
CA SER A 676 -19.18 30.39 -16.77
C SER A 676 -18.67 29.74 -15.49
N GLU A 677 -18.66 30.50 -14.39
CA GLU A 677 -18.46 29.90 -13.07
C GLU A 677 -19.51 28.81 -12.82
N LEU A 678 -19.13 27.83 -12.01
CA LEU A 678 -20.04 26.79 -11.56
C LEU A 678 -20.97 27.40 -10.50
N VAL A 679 -22.27 27.24 -10.67
CA VAL A 679 -23.25 27.59 -9.64
C VAL A 679 -23.70 26.31 -8.96
N GLU A 680 -23.27 26.17 -7.70
CA GLU A 680 -23.34 24.94 -6.92
C GLU A 680 -24.63 24.85 -6.08
N VAL A 681 -25.10 23.62 -5.84
CA VAL A 681 -26.19 23.30 -4.93
C VAL A 681 -25.98 21.93 -4.30
N VAL A 682 -26.26 21.81 -3.00
CA VAL A 682 -26.30 20.51 -2.30
C VAL A 682 -27.67 19.87 -2.55
N LEU A 683 -27.70 18.60 -2.92
CA LEU A 683 -28.92 17.81 -2.93
C LEU A 683 -29.36 17.59 -1.47
N ALA A 684 -30.55 18.07 -1.12
CA ALA A 684 -31.08 17.87 0.22
C ALA A 684 -31.16 16.37 0.57
N GLU A 685 -30.71 16.01 1.78
CA GLU A 685 -30.97 14.70 2.34
C GLU A 685 -32.48 14.52 2.57
N PRO A 686 -33.01 13.29 2.40
CA PRO A 686 -34.45 13.02 2.56
C PRO A 686 -34.99 13.30 3.97
#